data_AF-A0A8D3D8R3-F1
#
_entry.id   AF-A0A8D3D8R3-F1
#
_cell.length_a   1.000
_cell.length_b   1.000
_cell.length_c   1.000
_cell.angle_alpha   90.00
_cell.angle_beta   90.00
_cell.angle_gamma   90.00
#
_symmetry.space_group_name_H-M   'P 1'
#
loop_
_entity.id
_entity.type
_entity.pdbx_description
1 polymer ?
#
loop_
_entity_poly.entity_id
_entity_poly.type
_entity_poly.pdbx_seq_one_letter_code
_entity_poly.pdbx_strand_id
1 'polypeptide(L)'
;MSLFKARDWWSAALGEGEEFDQGCLCVGDVDNSGTGHDKVVVGSYMGMLRIFSPHTHKSSEGGVTDAQLLEVQLQNAIIHVEVGKFVSCSELLHLAVLHPRKLSVYSVSGTAGNVEHGDQYQLKLVYEHNLKRTACNMTYGTFGGVTGHHSLCIQSMDGMLMFFEQDSYSFGRFLPEFLLPGPLVYNSRTDSFLTVSSARQLDSYKYETLAVATEAESRQDPDLPLKTGGKRLMPDWTFVLGEQALELSVPSFSHASSSIFVLGERNFYCLRDNGQIRFMKKLEFNPSCFLPYASVTDGSTNLLLGNHTNMLLIYQDVTLKWAAQLSFVPVAVRVANFPELKGVVVSLSSDGHLLCSYMGTDPSFFTTPKVDAREADYEQVDAEMKKLQKFIREATRTQDILRKPDAEEELTVKASVSSSVDSPSQALIQDVDGLPIPSVTIQVKVKASCVVQSSKLTVGVQPPLAVTQDQFVLEPMGVGSSTVVVFSAFLNGRYPPADLTGDITVSFSSPTGVPRVLQSRFSLPLLLVCVPSSPAKTSKFKITVDTNQPPVNLNAIFPEFSGKSEDKDGNTLALQFLSGAKVTVVASKTSQRYRIQSDSFGDMWLVVKELVQRFDQHFSKLGVKDFKKSFNGPLPLQDYFLSVDHHFQLRVSAQQYQDLLSERAVQFRAIQRRLLTRFKDKTPAPLQNLDTLLDATYSQVIALAEAAEENRALLEEAFVRLRSATHLLVLLLSLLQGLTPEQTAILEATLLPLLQDTPQLGWEESCDAAVSHLLRTCLSWSPKDQATSLAQAGGPVLSLPHDTARLKKHITLLCDRIGKGGRLTLASEANAPVPAQVQNLAAPGGVEPIAEGAGGGEELELPQEATKFIRKKQPSKKVKKDKDSKEKKEVSRDPSEATVREEAGGAEEPVKEAKREKKESSREKKESKKDSSKEPKEEEAKKESKKESSASKEKKESSREKKDKEKEGKDAGKETGDKKVSKKASVKVKEKKKEPEVGDG
;
A
#
# COMPACT_ATOMS: atom_id res chain seq x y z
N MET A 1 -28.84 -16.88 -26.26
CA MET A 1 -27.57 -16.34 -25.70
C MET A 1 -26.82 -15.56 -26.77
N SER A 2 -27.26 -14.36 -27.14
CA SER A 2 -26.62 -13.59 -28.23
C SER A 2 -26.45 -12.09 -27.95
N LEU A 3 -27.23 -11.50 -27.02
CA LEU A 3 -27.16 -10.08 -26.69
C LEU A 3 -25.72 -9.59 -26.45
N PHE A 4 -25.39 -8.45 -27.06
CA PHE A 4 -24.07 -7.80 -27.00
C PHE A 4 -22.90 -8.67 -27.48
N LYS A 5 -23.15 -9.62 -28.39
CA LYS A 5 -22.10 -10.35 -29.12
C LYS A 5 -22.28 -10.16 -30.63
N ALA A 6 -21.15 -10.00 -31.33
CA ALA A 6 -21.15 -10.20 -32.76
C ALA A 6 -21.42 -11.69 -33.02
N ARG A 7 -22.38 -11.98 -33.89
CA ARG A 7 -22.71 -13.34 -34.30
C ARG A 7 -22.09 -13.62 -35.65
N ASP A 8 -21.39 -14.74 -35.71
CA ASP A 8 -20.82 -15.27 -36.92
C ASP A 8 -21.95 -15.62 -37.91
N TRP A 9 -21.75 -15.22 -39.17
CA TRP A 9 -22.59 -15.56 -40.31
C TRP A 9 -21.75 -16.30 -41.37
N TRP A 10 -20.49 -15.89 -41.54
CA TRP A 10 -19.44 -16.64 -42.21
C TRP A 10 -18.07 -16.20 -41.70
N SER A 11 -17.16 -17.14 -41.44
CA SER A 11 -15.79 -16.85 -41.00
C SER A 11 -14.76 -17.77 -41.64
N ALA A 12 -13.52 -17.28 -41.74
CA ALA A 12 -12.37 -17.99 -42.24
C ALA A 12 -11.09 -17.58 -41.50
N ALA A 13 -10.10 -18.48 -41.45
CA ALA A 13 -8.72 -18.15 -41.09
C ALA A 13 -7.87 -18.14 -42.36
N LEU A 14 -7.15 -17.05 -42.60
CA LEU A 14 -6.43 -16.77 -43.84
C LEU A 14 -4.93 -17.09 -43.71
N GLY A 15 -4.57 -18.33 -44.06
CA GLY A 15 -3.20 -18.81 -44.02
C GLY A 15 -2.67 -19.15 -42.62
N GLU A 16 -1.39 -19.48 -42.54
CA GLU A 16 -0.67 -19.72 -41.28
C GLU A 16 0.53 -18.75 -41.23
N GLY A 17 0.54 -17.85 -40.24
CA GLY A 17 1.62 -16.86 -40.07
C GLY A 17 1.59 -15.68 -41.07
N GLU A 18 0.46 -15.45 -41.75
CA GLU A 18 0.26 -14.23 -42.55
C GLU A 18 -0.07 -13.01 -41.66
N GLU A 19 0.40 -11.83 -42.05
CA GLU A 19 0.14 -10.55 -41.36
C GLU A 19 -0.72 -9.60 -42.21
N PHE A 20 -1.62 -8.86 -41.56
CA PHE A 20 -2.60 -7.95 -42.17
C PHE A 20 -2.72 -6.61 -41.42
N ASP A 21 -3.04 -5.53 -42.14
CA ASP A 21 -3.21 -4.16 -41.62
C ASP A 21 -4.49 -3.49 -42.18
N GLN A 22 -4.82 -2.26 -41.76
CA GLN A 22 -6.03 -1.51 -42.14
C GLN A 22 -6.27 -1.39 -43.66
N GLY A 23 -5.19 -1.35 -44.46
CA GLY A 23 -5.25 -1.33 -45.93
C GLY A 23 -5.47 -2.70 -46.59
N CYS A 24 -5.47 -3.80 -45.83
CA CYS A 24 -5.56 -5.14 -46.38
C CYS A 24 -6.99 -5.58 -46.72
N LEU A 25 -8.03 -4.89 -46.23
CA LEU A 25 -9.44 -5.25 -46.41
C LEU A 25 -10.23 -4.26 -47.27
N CYS A 26 -10.69 -4.72 -48.44
CA CYS A 26 -11.58 -3.98 -49.33
C CYS A 26 -12.90 -4.73 -49.59
N VAL A 27 -13.96 -4.02 -49.96
CA VAL A 27 -15.31 -4.56 -50.18
C VAL A 27 -15.95 -3.85 -51.39
N GLY A 28 -16.53 -4.61 -52.32
CA GLY A 28 -17.26 -4.08 -53.48
C GLY A 28 -17.51 -5.12 -54.58
N ASP A 29 -18.34 -4.77 -55.59
CA ASP A 29 -18.65 -5.60 -56.78
C ASP A 29 -17.47 -5.65 -57.78
N VAL A 30 -16.33 -6.18 -57.34
CA VAL A 30 -15.04 -6.19 -58.07
C VAL A 30 -15.05 -7.03 -59.35
N ASP A 31 -15.90 -8.06 -59.40
CA ASP A 31 -16.19 -8.89 -60.56
C ASP A 31 -17.23 -8.26 -61.50
N ASN A 32 -17.76 -7.08 -61.17
CA ASN A 32 -18.72 -6.31 -61.95
C ASN A 32 -19.96 -7.14 -62.33
N SER A 33 -20.50 -7.92 -61.38
CA SER A 33 -21.59 -8.85 -61.65
C SER A 33 -22.89 -8.14 -62.05
N GLY A 34 -23.01 -6.84 -61.75
CA GLY A 34 -24.21 -6.04 -62.02
C GLY A 34 -25.38 -6.39 -61.08
N THR A 35 -25.17 -7.30 -60.13
CA THR A 35 -26.14 -7.66 -59.09
C THR A 35 -26.16 -6.66 -57.93
N GLY A 36 -25.08 -5.87 -57.77
CA GLY A 36 -24.91 -4.98 -56.62
C GLY A 36 -24.63 -5.72 -55.31
N HIS A 37 -24.04 -6.92 -55.40
CA HIS A 37 -23.60 -7.69 -54.24
C HIS A 37 -22.08 -7.62 -54.07
N ASP A 38 -21.67 -7.12 -52.91
CA ASP A 38 -20.28 -6.86 -52.59
C ASP A 38 -19.48 -8.17 -52.42
N LYS A 39 -18.26 -8.22 -52.95
CA LYS A 39 -17.28 -9.27 -52.65
C LYS A 39 -16.28 -8.75 -51.62
N VAL A 40 -15.72 -9.65 -50.82
CA VAL A 40 -14.67 -9.30 -49.85
C VAL A 40 -13.31 -9.57 -50.48
N VAL A 41 -12.46 -8.56 -50.57
CA VAL A 41 -11.09 -8.69 -51.07
C VAL A 41 -10.12 -8.53 -49.90
N VAL A 42 -9.18 -9.48 -49.76
CA VAL A 42 -8.10 -9.42 -48.78
C VAL A 42 -6.74 -9.57 -49.45
N GLY A 43 -5.85 -8.61 -49.22
CA GLY A 43 -4.43 -8.68 -49.56
C GLY A 43 -3.58 -8.97 -48.32
N SER A 44 -2.47 -9.69 -48.49
CA SER A 44 -1.58 -10.13 -47.40
C SER A 44 -0.18 -9.54 -47.54
N TYR A 45 0.50 -9.33 -46.41
CA TYR A 45 1.93 -8.98 -46.39
C TYR A 45 2.83 -10.09 -46.96
N MET A 46 2.35 -11.33 -47.05
CA MET A 46 3.04 -12.41 -47.79
C MET A 46 2.80 -12.38 -49.31
N GLY A 47 2.01 -11.43 -49.82
CA GLY A 47 1.70 -11.28 -51.25
C GLY A 47 0.48 -12.09 -51.73
N MET A 48 -0.20 -12.79 -50.83
CA MET A 48 -1.45 -13.52 -51.15
C MET A 48 -2.61 -12.54 -51.35
N LEU A 49 -3.29 -12.64 -52.48
CA LEU A 49 -4.52 -11.90 -52.79
C LEU A 49 -5.68 -12.90 -52.88
N ARG A 50 -6.72 -12.67 -52.07
CA ARG A 50 -7.91 -13.53 -51.99
C ARG A 50 -9.18 -12.73 -52.22
N ILE A 51 -10.15 -13.30 -52.94
CA ILE A 51 -11.49 -12.71 -53.11
C ILE A 51 -12.54 -13.74 -52.71
N PHE A 52 -13.47 -13.33 -51.85
CA PHE A 52 -14.54 -14.17 -51.32
C PHE A 52 -15.93 -13.62 -51.71
N SER A 53 -16.87 -14.54 -51.92
CA SER A 53 -18.30 -14.28 -52.00
C SER A 53 -19.03 -15.12 -50.94
N PRO A 54 -19.03 -14.71 -49.66
CA PRO A 54 -19.68 -15.45 -48.59
C PRO A 54 -21.16 -15.72 -48.86
N HIS A 55 -21.58 -16.97 -48.62
CA HIS A 55 -22.96 -17.44 -48.67
C HIS A 55 -23.18 -18.50 -47.57
N THR A 56 -24.42 -18.74 -47.15
CA THR A 56 -24.72 -19.61 -46.00
C THR A 56 -24.79 -21.11 -46.35
N HIS A 57 -24.61 -21.49 -47.61
CA HIS A 57 -25.28 -22.67 -48.15
C HIS A 57 -24.37 -23.89 -48.37
N LYS A 58 -23.74 -24.40 -47.30
CA LYS A 58 -23.36 -25.84 -47.15
C LYS A 58 -22.89 -26.17 -45.72
N SER A 59 -23.15 -27.39 -45.29
CA SER A 59 -22.95 -27.85 -43.91
C SER A 59 -21.56 -28.44 -43.63
N SER A 60 -21.00 -28.06 -42.47
CA SER A 60 -20.10 -28.84 -41.60
C SER A 60 -18.68 -29.21 -42.05
N GLU A 61 -18.38 -29.47 -43.32
CA GLU A 61 -17.05 -30.04 -43.71
C GLU A 61 -16.35 -29.37 -44.92
N GLY A 62 -16.85 -28.24 -45.44
CA GLY A 62 -16.30 -27.58 -46.64
C GLY A 62 -16.22 -26.05 -46.59
N GLY A 63 -16.04 -25.46 -45.39
CA GLY A 63 -16.46 -24.08 -45.08
C GLY A 63 -15.77 -22.89 -45.78
N VAL A 64 -14.66 -23.09 -46.51
CA VAL A 64 -13.90 -21.99 -47.15
C VAL A 64 -13.87 -22.08 -48.67
N THR A 65 -13.66 -23.27 -49.23
CA THR A 65 -13.41 -23.47 -50.68
C THR A 65 -14.59 -23.12 -51.57
N ASP A 66 -15.82 -23.28 -51.07
CA ASP A 66 -17.06 -23.02 -51.83
C ASP A 66 -17.46 -21.52 -51.82
N ALA A 67 -16.78 -20.70 -51.02
CA ALA A 67 -16.99 -19.25 -50.89
C ALA A 67 -15.81 -18.40 -51.41
N GLN A 68 -14.69 -19.04 -51.78
CA GLN A 68 -13.49 -18.38 -52.31
C GLN A 68 -13.55 -18.34 -53.85
N LEU A 69 -13.60 -17.14 -54.42
CA LEU A 69 -13.67 -16.93 -55.87
C LEU A 69 -12.30 -17.09 -56.54
N LEU A 70 -11.26 -16.51 -55.93
CA LEU A 70 -9.87 -16.66 -56.37
C LEU A 70 -8.88 -16.49 -55.22
N GLU A 71 -7.73 -17.11 -55.36
CA GLU A 71 -6.55 -16.96 -54.50
C GLU A 71 -5.31 -16.96 -55.40
N VAL A 72 -4.49 -15.90 -55.30
CA VAL A 72 -3.31 -15.68 -56.16
C VAL A 72 -2.14 -15.19 -55.33
N GLN A 73 -1.03 -15.94 -55.36
CA GLN A 73 0.27 -15.51 -54.83
C GLN A 73 0.90 -14.49 -55.78
N LEU A 74 0.96 -13.22 -55.39
CA LEU A 74 1.77 -12.19 -56.05
C LEU A 74 3.20 -12.22 -55.48
N GLN A 75 4.18 -11.79 -56.27
CA GLN A 75 5.61 -11.87 -55.91
C GLN A 75 6.05 -10.88 -54.81
N ASN A 76 5.21 -9.94 -54.42
CA ASN A 76 5.53 -8.87 -53.46
C ASN A 76 4.39 -8.73 -52.44
N ALA A 77 4.75 -8.34 -51.21
CA ALA A 77 3.81 -7.92 -50.15
C ALA A 77 2.75 -6.94 -50.67
N ILE A 78 1.52 -7.06 -50.20
CA ILE A 78 0.40 -6.17 -50.53
C ILE A 78 0.15 -5.23 -49.35
N ILE A 79 0.34 -3.93 -49.54
CA ILE A 79 0.20 -2.89 -48.50
C ILE A 79 -1.24 -2.36 -48.44
N HIS A 80 -1.83 -2.05 -49.59
CA HIS A 80 -3.18 -1.49 -49.69
C HIS A 80 -3.91 -2.07 -50.90
N VAL A 81 -5.19 -2.37 -50.74
CA VAL A 81 -6.08 -2.83 -51.81
C VAL A 81 -7.30 -1.91 -51.89
N GLU A 82 -7.55 -1.36 -53.08
CA GLU A 82 -8.70 -0.48 -53.35
C GLU A 82 -9.47 -0.94 -54.60
N VAL A 83 -10.79 -0.72 -54.62
CA VAL A 83 -11.67 -1.02 -55.77
C VAL A 83 -12.25 0.28 -56.32
N GLY A 84 -12.13 0.52 -57.63
CA GLY A 84 -12.50 1.81 -58.23
C GLY A 84 -12.39 1.87 -59.75
N LYS A 85 -12.82 2.99 -60.36
CA LYS A 85 -12.83 3.18 -61.82
C LYS A 85 -11.44 3.60 -62.36
N PHE A 86 -10.46 2.70 -62.22
CA PHE A 86 -9.04 2.99 -62.49
C PHE A 86 -8.60 2.89 -63.96
N VAL A 87 -9.52 2.70 -64.92
CA VAL A 87 -9.21 2.54 -66.34
C VAL A 87 -9.99 3.56 -67.16
N SER A 88 -9.28 4.35 -67.97
CA SER A 88 -9.86 5.42 -68.77
C SER A 88 -10.89 4.89 -69.78
N CYS A 89 -11.96 5.65 -70.01
CA CYS A 89 -13.09 5.26 -70.85
C CYS A 89 -13.85 3.97 -70.46
N SER A 90 -13.57 3.37 -69.29
CA SER A 90 -14.31 2.25 -68.73
C SER A 90 -15.08 2.65 -67.49
N GLU A 91 -16.36 2.27 -67.42
CA GLU A 91 -17.18 2.48 -66.22
C GLU A 91 -17.03 1.37 -65.18
N LEU A 92 -16.34 0.28 -65.52
CA LEU A 92 -16.17 -0.90 -64.67
C LEU A 92 -15.23 -0.63 -63.48
N LEU A 93 -15.52 -1.28 -62.36
CA LEU A 93 -14.65 -1.36 -61.20
C LEU A 93 -13.44 -2.25 -61.50
N HIS A 94 -12.27 -1.79 -61.07
CA HIS A 94 -10.99 -2.45 -61.21
C HIS A 94 -10.32 -2.54 -59.83
N LEU A 95 -9.40 -3.48 -59.67
CA LEU A 95 -8.70 -3.75 -58.42
C LEU A 95 -7.30 -3.14 -58.45
N ALA A 96 -7.06 -2.09 -57.66
CA ALA A 96 -5.73 -1.53 -57.44
C ALA A 96 -5.05 -2.25 -56.28
N VAL A 97 -3.84 -2.76 -56.52
CA VAL A 97 -3.01 -3.48 -55.55
C VAL A 97 -1.69 -2.75 -55.40
N LEU A 98 -1.44 -2.22 -54.21
CA LEU A 98 -0.22 -1.51 -53.85
C LEU A 98 0.80 -2.46 -53.24
N HIS A 99 1.98 -2.53 -53.82
CA HIS A 99 3.17 -3.19 -53.28
C HIS A 99 4.22 -2.13 -52.88
N PRO A 100 5.23 -2.46 -52.05
CA PRO A 100 6.23 -1.51 -51.58
C PRO A 100 6.93 -0.68 -52.68
N ARG A 101 7.09 -1.24 -53.89
CA ARG A 101 7.82 -0.63 -55.01
C ARG A 101 7.04 -0.62 -56.33
N LYS A 102 5.74 -0.96 -56.32
CA LYS A 102 4.95 -1.27 -57.52
C LYS A 102 3.46 -1.05 -57.25
N LEU A 103 2.75 -0.35 -58.14
CA LEU A 103 1.29 -0.34 -58.19
C LEU A 103 0.85 -1.21 -59.36
N SER A 104 -0.11 -2.11 -59.15
CA SER A 104 -0.67 -2.98 -60.20
C SER A 104 -2.18 -2.81 -60.24
N VAL A 105 -2.76 -2.64 -61.43
CA VAL A 105 -4.21 -2.55 -61.61
C VAL A 105 -4.71 -3.74 -62.41
N TYR A 106 -5.61 -4.50 -61.79
CA TYR A 106 -6.17 -5.74 -62.34
C TYR A 106 -7.65 -5.58 -62.66
N SER A 107 -8.08 -6.28 -63.71
CA SER A 107 -9.48 -6.57 -64.00
C SER A 107 -9.78 -7.99 -63.53
N VAL A 108 -10.81 -8.15 -62.70
CA VAL A 108 -11.34 -9.45 -62.27
C VAL A 108 -12.51 -9.80 -63.17
N SER A 109 -12.53 -11.01 -63.73
CA SER A 109 -13.67 -11.51 -64.50
C SER A 109 -13.95 -12.97 -64.17
N GLY A 110 -15.20 -13.28 -63.82
CA GLY A 110 -15.70 -14.64 -63.74
C GLY A 110 -16.14 -15.14 -65.11
N THR A 111 -15.77 -16.37 -65.45
CA THR A 111 -16.28 -17.09 -66.62
C THR A 111 -17.11 -18.28 -66.14
N ALA A 112 -18.40 -18.30 -66.49
CA ALA A 112 -19.32 -19.32 -66.02
C ALA A 112 -18.93 -20.74 -66.49
N GLY A 113 -18.94 -21.71 -65.57
CA GLY A 113 -18.53 -23.08 -65.83
C GLY A 113 -19.64 -23.94 -66.44
N ASN A 114 -19.43 -24.47 -67.65
CA ASN A 114 -20.43 -25.31 -68.33
C ASN A 114 -20.53 -26.76 -67.80
N VAL A 115 -19.59 -27.22 -66.95
CA VAL A 115 -19.55 -28.57 -66.35
C VAL A 115 -18.85 -28.51 -64.98
N GLU A 116 -19.29 -29.35 -64.04
CA GLU A 116 -18.82 -29.78 -62.68
C GLU A 116 -17.61 -29.16 -61.93
N HIS A 117 -16.77 -28.31 -62.51
CA HIS A 117 -15.63 -27.65 -61.85
C HIS A 117 -15.87 -26.16 -61.50
N GLY A 118 -17.12 -25.69 -61.56
CA GLY A 118 -17.53 -24.36 -61.10
C GLY A 118 -17.09 -23.20 -61.99
N ASP A 119 -17.39 -21.98 -61.53
CA ASP A 119 -17.09 -20.75 -62.25
C ASP A 119 -15.62 -20.34 -62.08
N GLN A 120 -14.95 -20.02 -63.19
CA GLN A 120 -13.52 -19.72 -63.21
C GLN A 120 -13.27 -18.22 -63.20
N TYR A 121 -12.71 -17.70 -62.10
CA TYR A 121 -12.31 -16.31 -61.97
C TYR A 121 -10.85 -16.12 -62.39
N GLN A 122 -10.62 -15.20 -63.35
CA GLN A 122 -9.28 -14.80 -63.77
C GLN A 122 -8.93 -13.39 -63.30
N LEU A 123 -7.71 -13.21 -62.82
CA LEU A 123 -7.11 -11.93 -62.43
C LEU A 123 -6.21 -11.43 -63.56
N LYS A 124 -6.70 -10.51 -64.39
CA LYS A 124 -5.98 -10.00 -65.56
C LYS A 124 -5.32 -8.66 -65.25
N LEU A 125 -3.98 -8.59 -65.32
CA LEU A 125 -3.26 -7.32 -65.23
C LEU A 125 -3.65 -6.40 -66.41
N VAL A 126 -3.99 -5.15 -66.12
CA VAL A 126 -4.33 -4.12 -67.11
C VAL A 126 -3.12 -3.22 -67.36
N TYR A 127 -2.55 -2.64 -66.28
CA TYR A 127 -1.32 -1.86 -66.31
C TYR A 127 -0.57 -1.93 -64.98
N GLU A 128 0.68 -1.49 -64.98
CA GLU A 128 1.60 -1.56 -63.85
C GLU A 128 2.51 -0.33 -63.80
N HIS A 129 2.64 0.28 -62.62
CA HIS A 129 3.52 1.42 -62.36
C HIS A 129 4.68 1.01 -61.44
N ASN A 130 5.91 1.20 -61.91
CA ASN A 130 7.12 0.97 -61.11
C ASN A 130 7.47 2.21 -60.28
N LEU A 131 7.50 2.06 -58.94
CA LEU A 131 7.65 3.19 -58.02
C LEU A 131 9.14 3.46 -57.72
N LYS A 132 9.55 4.72 -57.91
CA LYS A 132 10.92 5.22 -57.63
C LYS A 132 11.23 5.28 -56.13
N ARG A 133 10.21 5.52 -55.31
CA ARG A 133 10.26 5.58 -53.83
C ARG A 133 9.40 4.46 -53.25
N THR A 134 9.62 4.11 -51.98
CA THR A 134 8.88 3.04 -51.32
C THR A 134 7.54 3.58 -50.82
N ALA A 135 6.44 2.90 -51.14
CA ALA A 135 5.09 3.31 -50.74
C ALA A 135 4.78 3.00 -49.28
N CYS A 136 3.91 3.81 -48.65
CA CYS A 136 3.33 3.58 -47.32
C CYS A 136 1.82 3.32 -47.39
N ASN A 137 1.09 4.08 -48.19
CA ASN A 137 -0.35 3.94 -48.42
C ASN A 137 -0.73 4.59 -49.77
N MET A 138 -2.01 4.52 -50.12
CA MET A 138 -2.58 5.25 -51.26
C MET A 138 -4.01 5.68 -50.95
N THR A 139 -4.55 6.59 -51.75
CA THR A 139 -5.97 6.97 -51.77
C THR A 139 -6.38 7.31 -53.20
N TYR A 140 -7.67 7.16 -53.53
CA TYR A 140 -8.20 7.43 -54.86
C TYR A 140 -9.28 8.50 -54.90
N GLY A 141 -9.57 9.01 -56.10
CA GLY A 141 -10.77 9.79 -56.36
C GLY A 141 -10.77 10.59 -57.65
N THR A 142 -11.79 11.43 -57.78
CA THR A 142 -11.99 12.38 -58.87
C THR A 142 -11.19 13.66 -58.61
N PHE A 143 -9.86 13.59 -58.67
CA PHE A 143 -8.95 14.72 -58.44
C PHE A 143 -9.23 15.83 -59.49
N GLY A 144 -9.23 17.10 -59.09
CA GLY A 144 -9.55 18.20 -60.00
C GLY A 144 -11.00 18.23 -60.51
N GLY A 145 -11.90 17.41 -59.93
CA GLY A 145 -13.30 17.31 -60.33
C GLY A 145 -13.57 16.52 -61.62
N VAL A 146 -12.61 15.75 -62.13
CA VAL A 146 -12.78 14.90 -63.33
C VAL A 146 -13.89 13.87 -63.11
N THR A 147 -14.83 13.76 -64.05
CA THR A 147 -15.96 12.82 -63.95
C THR A 147 -15.71 11.52 -64.72
N GLY A 148 -16.21 10.41 -64.18
CA GLY A 148 -16.21 9.10 -64.84
C GLY A 148 -14.99 8.20 -64.60
N HIS A 149 -13.89 8.72 -64.05
CA HIS A 149 -12.66 7.96 -63.76
C HIS A 149 -12.16 8.28 -62.35
N HIS A 150 -11.41 7.34 -61.74
CA HIS A 150 -10.65 7.59 -60.52
C HIS A 150 -9.16 7.67 -60.85
N SER A 151 -8.48 8.68 -60.30
CA SER A 151 -7.02 8.78 -60.26
C SER A 151 -6.50 8.30 -58.90
N LEU A 152 -5.22 7.93 -58.85
CA LEU A 152 -4.57 7.35 -57.66
C LEU A 152 -3.47 8.28 -57.13
N CYS A 153 -3.41 8.42 -55.80
CA CYS A 153 -2.37 9.18 -55.10
C CYS A 153 -1.68 8.25 -54.10
N ILE A 154 -0.38 8.03 -54.26
CA ILE A 154 0.43 7.15 -53.40
C ILE A 154 1.29 8.02 -52.47
N GLN A 155 1.22 7.79 -51.17
CA GLN A 155 2.17 8.36 -50.20
C GLN A 155 3.40 7.46 -50.12
N SER A 156 4.59 8.03 -50.26
CA SER A 156 5.85 7.35 -50.00
C SER A 156 6.29 7.45 -48.53
N MET A 157 7.10 6.49 -48.09
CA MET A 157 7.69 6.43 -46.74
C MET A 157 8.53 7.67 -46.38
N ASP A 158 9.02 8.41 -47.37
CA ASP A 158 9.78 9.65 -47.27
C ASP A 158 8.97 10.93 -47.59
N GLY A 159 7.64 10.81 -47.65
CA GLY A 159 6.73 11.96 -47.63
C GLY A 159 6.45 12.62 -48.98
N MET A 160 6.79 11.97 -50.09
CA MET A 160 6.36 12.37 -51.42
C MET A 160 4.98 11.79 -51.73
N LEU A 161 4.01 12.65 -52.07
CA LEU A 161 2.75 12.27 -52.72
C LEU A 161 3.03 12.11 -54.23
N MET A 162 2.64 10.97 -54.80
CA MET A 162 2.84 10.62 -56.21
C MET A 162 1.49 10.40 -56.89
N PHE A 163 1.21 11.16 -57.95
CA PHE A 163 -0.10 11.22 -58.62
C PHE A 163 -0.08 10.44 -59.94
N PHE A 164 -1.11 9.62 -60.15
CA PHE A 164 -1.27 8.75 -61.31
C PHE A 164 -2.66 8.94 -61.93
N GLU A 165 -2.68 9.42 -63.18
CA GLU A 165 -3.86 9.46 -64.05
C GLU A 165 -3.88 8.15 -64.85
N GLN A 166 -4.54 7.15 -64.27
CA GLN A 166 -4.68 5.78 -64.78
C GLN A 166 -3.34 5.14 -65.17
N ASP A 167 -3.09 4.89 -66.46
CA ASP A 167 -1.87 4.26 -66.97
C ASP A 167 -0.68 5.24 -67.10
N SER A 168 -0.85 6.50 -66.69
CA SER A 168 0.18 7.54 -66.70
C SER A 168 0.55 8.05 -65.30
N TYR A 169 1.80 8.50 -65.14
CA TYR A 169 2.28 9.23 -63.96
C TYR A 169 2.26 10.73 -64.24
N SER A 170 1.54 11.49 -63.44
CA SER A 170 1.31 12.92 -63.66
C SER A 170 2.43 13.77 -63.05
N PHE A 171 2.62 13.70 -61.73
CA PHE A 171 3.62 14.46 -60.99
C PHE A 171 3.80 13.91 -59.56
N GLY A 172 4.77 14.44 -58.82
CA GLY A 172 4.94 14.17 -57.39
C GLY A 172 5.36 15.40 -56.59
N ARG A 173 5.01 15.45 -55.30
CA ARG A 173 5.30 16.59 -54.40
C ARG A 173 5.67 16.10 -53.00
N PHE A 174 6.68 16.71 -52.39
CA PHE A 174 7.01 16.46 -50.98
C PHE A 174 6.12 17.27 -50.05
N LEU A 175 5.64 16.62 -48.99
CA LEU A 175 5.02 17.27 -47.85
C LEU A 175 6.07 18.06 -47.05
N PRO A 176 5.75 19.28 -46.58
CA PRO A 176 6.67 20.05 -45.74
C PRO A 176 6.83 19.41 -44.35
N GLU A 177 8.03 19.52 -43.78
CA GLU A 177 8.33 19.20 -42.36
C GLU A 177 7.96 17.75 -41.94
N PHE A 178 7.99 16.85 -42.92
CA PHE A 178 7.75 15.41 -42.78
C PHE A 178 8.85 14.69 -42.00
N LEU A 179 8.46 13.70 -41.17
CA LEU A 179 9.36 12.77 -40.48
C LEU A 179 8.87 11.32 -40.54
N LEU A 180 7.55 11.10 -40.48
CA LEU A 180 6.89 9.80 -40.60
C LEU A 180 5.61 9.95 -41.42
N PRO A 181 5.22 8.92 -42.20
CA PRO A 181 3.91 8.90 -42.86
C PRO A 181 2.79 8.79 -41.83
N GLY A 182 1.69 9.47 -42.11
CA GLY A 182 0.42 9.34 -41.42
C GLY A 182 -0.70 9.05 -42.42
N PRO A 183 -1.92 8.73 -41.96
CA PRO A 183 -3.04 8.43 -42.84
C PRO A 183 -3.30 9.57 -43.83
N LEU A 184 -3.68 9.21 -45.06
CA LEU A 184 -3.95 10.09 -46.19
C LEU A 184 -5.35 9.79 -46.75
N VAL A 185 -6.16 10.82 -47.00
CA VAL A 185 -7.47 10.68 -47.65
C VAL A 185 -7.78 11.87 -48.56
N TYR A 186 -8.47 11.64 -49.67
CA TYR A 186 -8.95 12.68 -50.58
C TYR A 186 -10.39 13.12 -50.23
N ASN A 187 -10.65 14.43 -50.15
CA ASN A 187 -11.99 15.02 -50.00
C ASN A 187 -12.46 15.59 -51.35
N SER A 188 -13.29 14.82 -52.06
CA SER A 188 -13.85 15.18 -53.36
C SER A 188 -14.77 16.41 -53.37
N ARG A 189 -15.21 16.89 -52.20
CA ARG A 189 -16.02 18.11 -52.08
C ARG A 189 -15.20 19.40 -52.12
N THR A 190 -13.95 19.33 -51.66
CA THR A 190 -13.05 20.50 -51.53
C THR A 190 -11.83 20.40 -52.45
N ASP A 191 -11.72 19.33 -53.24
CA ASP A 191 -10.56 18.98 -54.06
C ASP A 191 -9.25 19.07 -53.24
N SER A 192 -9.28 18.48 -52.03
CA SER A 192 -8.20 18.57 -51.04
C SER A 192 -7.76 17.21 -50.52
N PHE A 193 -6.44 17.05 -50.37
CA PHE A 193 -5.81 15.92 -49.70
C PHE A 193 -5.62 16.26 -48.22
N LEU A 194 -6.08 15.37 -47.36
CA LEU A 194 -6.01 15.50 -45.90
C LEU A 194 -5.02 14.46 -45.38
N THR A 195 -4.03 14.91 -44.63
CA THR A 195 -3.02 14.02 -44.02
C THR A 195 -2.68 14.49 -42.61
N VAL A 196 -2.38 13.56 -41.71
CA VAL A 196 -1.87 13.91 -40.38
C VAL A 196 -0.35 13.85 -40.38
N SER A 197 0.29 14.94 -39.98
CA SER A 197 1.76 15.07 -39.95
C SER A 197 2.37 14.62 -38.63
N SER A 198 3.67 14.33 -38.65
CA SER A 198 4.49 14.03 -37.46
C SER A 198 4.42 15.11 -36.37
N ALA A 199 4.05 16.34 -36.72
CA ALA A 199 3.79 17.45 -35.80
C ALA A 199 2.48 17.32 -34.99
N ARG A 200 1.67 16.28 -35.25
CA ARG A 200 0.34 16.02 -34.66
C ARG A 200 -0.70 17.09 -35.05
N GLN A 201 -0.69 17.40 -36.35
CA GLN A 201 -1.57 18.36 -37.01
C GLN A 201 -2.23 17.67 -38.20
N LEU A 202 -3.52 17.89 -38.41
CA LEU A 202 -4.22 17.55 -39.65
C LEU A 202 -4.03 18.70 -40.63
N ASP A 203 -3.39 18.41 -41.75
CA ASP A 203 -3.00 19.38 -42.75
C ASP A 203 -3.80 19.14 -44.05
N SER A 204 -4.39 20.21 -44.59
CA SER A 204 -5.23 20.17 -45.79
C SER A 204 -4.49 20.80 -46.98
N TYR A 205 -4.32 20.05 -48.08
CA TYR A 205 -3.62 20.48 -49.28
C TYR A 205 -4.52 20.37 -50.51
N LYS A 206 -4.92 21.52 -51.09
CA LYS A 206 -5.70 21.56 -52.34
C LYS A 206 -4.90 20.96 -53.52
N TYR A 207 -5.59 20.20 -54.37
CA TYR A 207 -4.99 19.54 -55.53
C TYR A 207 -4.36 20.53 -56.51
N GLU A 208 -5.04 21.64 -56.82
CA GLU A 208 -4.48 22.74 -57.64
C GLU A 208 -3.13 23.25 -57.08
N THR A 209 -3.06 23.49 -55.76
CA THR A 209 -1.84 23.93 -55.09
C THR A 209 -0.72 22.90 -55.18
N LEU A 210 -1.05 21.60 -55.08
CA LEU A 210 -0.10 20.51 -55.25
C LEU A 210 0.40 20.41 -56.70
N ALA A 211 -0.49 20.47 -57.68
CA ALA A 211 -0.13 20.43 -59.10
C ALA A 211 0.81 21.59 -59.48
N VAL A 212 0.47 22.82 -59.09
CA VAL A 212 1.20 24.05 -59.44
C VAL A 212 2.49 24.25 -58.61
N ALA A 213 2.64 23.61 -57.45
CA ALA A 213 3.85 23.72 -56.62
C ALA A 213 5.10 23.23 -57.38
N THR A 214 6.20 23.98 -57.28
CA THR A 214 7.45 23.65 -57.99
C THR A 214 8.26 22.61 -57.24
N GLU A 215 8.82 21.63 -57.96
CA GLU A 215 9.59 20.52 -57.39
C GLU A 215 10.96 20.97 -56.88
N ALA A 216 11.23 20.73 -55.59
CA ALA A 216 12.45 21.18 -54.92
C ALA A 216 13.71 20.37 -55.28
N GLU A 217 13.56 19.19 -55.89
CA GLU A 217 14.65 18.26 -56.25
C GLU A 217 15.31 18.56 -57.61
N SER A 218 14.91 19.61 -58.32
CA SER A 218 15.59 20.09 -59.55
C SER A 218 16.98 20.72 -59.30
N ARG A 219 17.65 20.32 -58.21
CA ARG A 219 18.92 20.85 -57.70
C ARG A 219 20.05 19.82 -57.81
N GLN A 220 20.67 19.72 -58.99
CA GLN A 220 21.95 19.01 -59.17
C GLN A 220 23.10 19.92 -59.66
N ASP A 221 22.84 21.21 -59.88
CA ASP A 221 23.85 22.16 -60.37
C ASP A 221 23.95 23.37 -59.41
N PRO A 222 25.09 23.59 -58.71
CA PRO A 222 25.21 24.59 -57.65
C PRO A 222 25.55 26.01 -58.13
N ASP A 223 26.05 26.18 -59.36
CA ASP A 223 26.73 27.42 -59.80
C ASP A 223 25.83 28.42 -60.58
N LEU A 224 24.51 28.20 -60.63
CA LEU A 224 23.56 29.10 -61.31
C LEU A 224 22.72 29.94 -60.33
N PRO A 225 22.72 31.30 -60.43
CA PRO A 225 22.08 32.17 -59.45
C PRO A 225 20.55 32.19 -59.57
N LEU A 226 19.88 32.35 -58.42
CA LEU A 226 18.41 32.34 -58.29
C LEU A 226 17.71 33.30 -59.27
N LYS A 227 16.82 32.74 -60.09
CA LYS A 227 15.73 33.48 -60.76
C LYS A 227 14.37 32.95 -60.31
N THR A 228 13.73 33.75 -59.47
CA THR A 228 12.26 33.95 -59.37
C THR A 228 11.34 32.74 -59.12
N GLY A 229 10.70 32.74 -57.95
CA GLY A 229 9.23 32.65 -57.92
C GLY A 229 8.55 31.34 -57.49
N GLY A 230 9.27 30.26 -57.21
CA GLY A 230 8.65 29.03 -56.69
C GLY A 230 8.00 29.25 -55.31
N LYS A 231 6.67 29.14 -55.22
CA LYS A 231 5.95 29.16 -53.93
C LYS A 231 6.27 27.87 -53.16
N ARG A 232 6.75 27.99 -51.91
CA ARG A 232 6.85 26.85 -50.98
C ARG A 232 5.45 26.26 -50.80
N LEU A 233 5.33 24.93 -50.87
CA LEU A 233 4.08 24.23 -50.58
C LEU A 233 3.68 24.53 -49.12
N MET A 234 2.46 25.02 -48.95
CA MET A 234 1.83 25.30 -47.66
C MET A 234 0.43 24.66 -47.65
N PRO A 235 -0.04 24.14 -46.51
CA PRO A 235 -1.43 23.74 -46.36
C PRO A 235 -2.38 24.93 -46.46
N ASP A 236 -3.60 24.67 -46.94
CA ASP A 236 -4.73 25.60 -47.02
C ASP A 236 -5.28 25.91 -45.61
N TRP A 237 -5.31 24.90 -44.74
CA TRP A 237 -5.54 25.02 -43.31
C TRP A 237 -4.89 23.86 -42.54
N THR A 238 -4.63 24.09 -41.25
CA THR A 238 -4.00 23.14 -40.32
C THR A 238 -4.79 23.07 -39.02
N PHE A 239 -5.08 21.88 -38.50
CA PHE A 239 -5.73 21.68 -37.20
C PHE A 239 -4.87 20.85 -36.24
N VAL A 240 -4.53 21.40 -35.07
CA VAL A 240 -3.68 20.71 -34.07
C VAL A 240 -4.50 19.68 -33.29
N LEU A 241 -4.27 18.39 -33.57
CA LEU A 241 -4.92 17.28 -32.87
C LEU A 241 -4.34 17.07 -31.46
N GLY A 242 -3.01 17.20 -31.32
CA GLY A 242 -2.27 16.97 -30.07
C GLY A 242 -1.75 15.53 -29.90
N GLU A 243 -2.26 14.59 -30.70
CA GLU A 243 -1.84 13.19 -30.82
C GLU A 243 -1.79 12.75 -32.29
N GLN A 244 -1.28 11.55 -32.58
CA GLN A 244 -1.32 11.00 -33.94
C GLN A 244 -2.68 10.40 -34.26
N ALA A 245 -2.96 10.28 -35.56
CA ALA A 245 -4.14 9.59 -36.09
C ALA A 245 -3.74 8.23 -36.68
N LEU A 246 -4.60 7.24 -36.47
CA LEU A 246 -4.47 5.88 -37.01
C LEU A 246 -5.02 5.82 -38.45
N GLU A 247 -6.24 6.33 -38.62
CA GLU A 247 -7.05 6.23 -39.84
C GLU A 247 -7.81 7.57 -40.05
N LEU A 248 -8.06 7.93 -41.31
CA LEU A 248 -8.86 9.10 -41.73
C LEU A 248 -9.99 8.63 -42.65
N SER A 249 -11.18 9.25 -42.55
CA SER A 249 -12.29 8.94 -43.45
C SER A 249 -13.15 10.17 -43.76
N VAL A 250 -13.51 10.33 -45.04
CA VAL A 250 -14.38 11.40 -45.55
C VAL A 250 -15.57 10.78 -46.30
N PRO A 251 -16.65 10.40 -45.59
CA PRO A 251 -17.79 9.73 -46.20
C PRO A 251 -18.65 10.68 -47.06
N SER A 252 -19.09 10.18 -48.22
CA SER A 252 -19.88 10.92 -49.21
C SER A 252 -21.39 10.59 -49.17
N PHE A 253 -22.00 10.39 -47.99
CA PHE A 253 -23.39 9.94 -47.88
C PHE A 253 -24.46 10.98 -48.30
N SER A 254 -24.15 12.27 -48.19
CA SER A 254 -25.08 13.34 -48.58
C SER A 254 -24.34 14.63 -48.94
N HIS A 255 -24.77 15.28 -50.03
CA HIS A 255 -24.24 16.58 -50.42
C HIS A 255 -24.54 17.68 -49.38
N ALA A 256 -25.60 17.54 -48.56
CA ALA A 256 -26.07 18.59 -47.65
C ALA A 256 -25.15 18.85 -46.44
N SER A 257 -24.32 17.88 -46.03
CA SER A 257 -23.34 18.08 -44.95
C SER A 257 -22.05 17.30 -45.19
N SER A 258 -20.92 17.92 -44.86
CA SER A 258 -19.59 17.33 -44.87
C SER A 258 -19.11 17.07 -43.45
N SER A 259 -18.35 15.99 -43.28
CA SER A 259 -17.71 15.64 -42.01
C SER A 259 -16.44 14.86 -42.31
N ILE A 260 -15.30 15.43 -41.95
CA ILE A 260 -13.98 14.79 -41.97
C ILE A 260 -13.83 14.09 -40.63
N PHE A 261 -13.67 12.77 -40.63
CA PHE A 261 -13.49 12.01 -39.40
C PHE A 261 -12.03 11.59 -39.22
N VAL A 262 -11.55 11.74 -37.99
CA VAL A 262 -10.17 11.45 -37.58
C VAL A 262 -10.20 10.53 -36.36
N LEU A 263 -9.58 9.36 -36.47
CA LEU A 263 -9.37 8.45 -35.35
C LEU A 263 -7.98 8.68 -34.76
N GLY A 264 -7.90 9.40 -33.63
CA GLY A 264 -6.69 9.53 -32.84
C GLY A 264 -6.45 8.35 -31.90
N GLU A 265 -5.24 8.24 -31.36
CA GLU A 265 -4.85 7.24 -30.35
C GLU A 265 -5.81 7.15 -29.14
N ARG A 266 -6.44 8.28 -28.74
CA ARG A 266 -7.33 8.38 -27.57
C ARG A 266 -8.57 9.26 -27.80
N ASN A 267 -8.66 9.96 -28.93
CA ASN A 267 -9.76 10.89 -29.22
C ASN A 267 -10.25 10.70 -30.65
N PHE A 268 -11.57 10.73 -30.81
CA PHE A 268 -12.24 10.74 -32.10
C PHE A 268 -12.70 12.17 -32.42
N TYR A 269 -12.39 12.66 -33.61
CA TYR A 269 -12.76 14.02 -34.06
C TYR A 269 -13.66 13.94 -35.29
N CYS A 270 -14.66 14.82 -35.33
CA CYS A 270 -15.45 15.12 -36.51
C CYS A 270 -15.26 16.61 -36.82
N LEU A 271 -14.65 16.91 -37.96
CA LEU A 271 -14.33 18.26 -38.42
C LEU A 271 -15.18 18.63 -39.64
N ARG A 272 -15.36 19.93 -39.88
CA ARG A 272 -15.94 20.47 -41.12
C ARG A 272 -14.83 20.73 -42.15
N ASP A 273 -15.21 20.93 -43.41
CA ASP A 273 -14.30 21.24 -44.53
C ASP A 273 -13.35 22.43 -44.29
N ASN A 274 -13.69 23.33 -43.36
CA ASN A 274 -12.91 24.51 -42.97
C ASN A 274 -12.02 24.27 -41.73
N GLY A 275 -11.78 23.02 -41.34
CA GLY A 275 -10.96 22.64 -40.18
C GLY A 275 -11.59 22.87 -38.81
N GLN A 276 -12.83 23.38 -38.74
CA GLN A 276 -13.53 23.58 -37.46
C GLN A 276 -14.09 22.27 -36.91
N ILE A 277 -13.93 22.03 -35.60
CA ILE A 277 -14.54 20.89 -34.91
C ILE A 277 -16.07 20.99 -34.99
N ARG A 278 -16.72 19.96 -35.55
CA ARG A 278 -18.17 19.73 -35.45
C ARG A 278 -18.52 19.07 -34.12
N PHE A 279 -17.77 18.03 -33.75
CA PHE A 279 -17.74 17.45 -32.41
C PHE A 279 -16.43 16.69 -32.17
N MET A 280 -16.11 16.42 -30.92
CA MET A 280 -15.03 15.50 -30.54
C MET A 280 -15.48 14.60 -29.39
N LYS A 281 -14.90 13.40 -29.32
CA LYS A 281 -15.15 12.42 -28.27
C LYS A 281 -13.83 11.89 -27.75
N LYS A 282 -13.54 12.10 -26.46
CA LYS A 282 -12.48 11.36 -25.78
C LYS A 282 -12.91 9.91 -25.60
N LEU A 283 -12.00 8.98 -25.90
CA LEU A 283 -12.16 7.55 -25.69
C LEU A 283 -11.48 7.16 -24.37
N GLU A 284 -12.05 6.19 -23.65
CA GLU A 284 -11.49 5.65 -22.40
C GLU A 284 -10.80 4.28 -22.60
N PHE A 285 -10.70 3.88 -23.87
CA PHE A 285 -10.06 2.67 -24.38
C PHE A 285 -9.21 3.05 -25.60
N ASN A 286 -8.26 2.19 -25.97
CA ASN A 286 -7.52 2.35 -27.22
C ASN A 286 -8.38 1.82 -28.39
N PRO A 287 -8.74 2.66 -29.38
CA PRO A 287 -9.35 2.19 -30.62
C PRO A 287 -8.30 1.43 -31.46
N SER A 288 -8.77 0.64 -32.43
CA SER A 288 -7.93 -0.08 -33.40
C SER A 288 -8.18 0.42 -34.82
N CYS A 289 -9.43 0.35 -35.28
CA CYS A 289 -9.87 0.86 -36.59
C CYS A 289 -11.28 1.47 -36.49
N PHE A 290 -11.71 2.22 -37.51
CA PHE A 290 -13.06 2.80 -37.55
C PHE A 290 -13.67 2.87 -38.96
N LEU A 291 -15.00 2.92 -39.04
CA LEU A 291 -15.71 3.11 -40.30
C LEU A 291 -16.99 3.94 -40.09
N PRO A 292 -17.06 5.18 -40.58
CA PRO A 292 -18.34 5.88 -40.67
C PRO A 292 -19.21 5.22 -41.76
N TYR A 293 -20.50 5.04 -41.48
CA TYR A 293 -21.47 4.46 -42.41
C TYR A 293 -22.78 5.27 -42.42
N ALA A 294 -23.61 5.03 -43.45
CA ALA A 294 -24.83 5.81 -43.65
C ALA A 294 -25.77 5.74 -42.42
N SER A 295 -26.25 6.91 -42.00
CA SER A 295 -27.26 7.00 -40.93
C SER A 295 -28.67 6.87 -41.49
N VAL A 296 -29.59 6.36 -40.66
CA VAL A 296 -31.02 6.26 -40.95
C VAL A 296 -31.76 7.57 -40.62
N THR A 297 -31.13 8.50 -39.89
CA THR A 297 -31.71 9.79 -39.51
C THR A 297 -30.88 10.96 -40.02
N ASP A 298 -31.53 11.89 -40.72
CA ASP A 298 -30.92 13.02 -41.41
C ASP A 298 -29.94 13.83 -40.54
N GLY A 299 -28.86 14.29 -41.18
CA GLY A 299 -27.82 15.14 -40.57
C GLY A 299 -26.85 14.42 -39.64
N SER A 300 -27.20 13.30 -39.02
CA SER A 300 -26.30 12.48 -38.19
C SER A 300 -25.42 11.54 -39.00
N THR A 301 -24.32 11.04 -38.44
CA THR A 301 -23.52 9.94 -39.03
C THR A 301 -23.39 8.77 -38.05
N ASN A 302 -23.58 7.55 -38.56
CA ASN A 302 -23.32 6.34 -37.78
C ASN A 302 -21.87 5.90 -37.94
N LEU A 303 -21.34 5.24 -36.93
CA LEU A 303 -19.94 4.88 -36.84
C LEU A 303 -19.77 3.48 -36.25
N LEU A 304 -19.01 2.64 -36.92
CA LEU A 304 -18.39 1.45 -36.33
C LEU A 304 -17.00 1.83 -35.81
N LEU A 305 -16.67 1.41 -34.58
CA LEU A 305 -15.34 1.58 -34.00
C LEU A 305 -14.92 0.26 -33.35
N GLY A 306 -13.78 -0.29 -33.77
CA GLY A 306 -13.14 -1.44 -33.14
C GLY A 306 -12.18 -1.00 -32.03
N ASN A 307 -12.00 -1.82 -30.99
CA ASN A 307 -11.04 -1.55 -29.92
C ASN A 307 -10.14 -2.77 -29.58
N HIS A 308 -9.05 -2.51 -28.87
CA HIS A 308 -8.11 -3.54 -28.40
C HIS A 308 -8.64 -4.40 -27.23
N THR A 309 -9.93 -4.37 -26.92
CA THR A 309 -10.59 -5.24 -25.92
C THR A 309 -11.64 -6.16 -26.56
N ASN A 310 -11.46 -6.49 -27.84
CA ASN A 310 -12.34 -7.30 -28.67
C ASN A 310 -13.81 -6.82 -28.62
N MET A 311 -14.04 -5.50 -28.67
CA MET A 311 -15.37 -4.91 -28.78
C MET A 311 -15.51 -4.05 -30.03
N LEU A 312 -16.67 -4.20 -30.67
CA LEU A 312 -17.17 -3.34 -31.73
C LEU A 312 -18.24 -2.42 -31.14
N LEU A 313 -18.02 -1.12 -31.27
CA LEU A 313 -18.86 -0.07 -30.70
C LEU A 313 -19.56 0.69 -31.83
N ILE A 314 -20.90 0.75 -31.77
CA ILE A 314 -21.71 1.50 -32.73
C ILE A 314 -22.08 2.84 -32.10
N TYR A 315 -21.55 3.91 -32.66
CA TYR A 315 -21.87 5.29 -32.28
C TYR A 315 -22.81 5.94 -33.30
N GLN A 316 -23.71 6.80 -32.82
CA GLN A 316 -24.36 7.84 -33.62
C GLN A 316 -23.79 9.18 -33.16
N ASP A 317 -23.02 9.84 -34.03
CA ASP A 317 -22.16 10.99 -33.72
C ASP A 317 -21.24 10.77 -32.49
N VAL A 318 -21.71 11.10 -31.28
CA VAL A 318 -20.97 10.91 -30.00
C VAL A 318 -21.64 9.86 -29.08
N THR A 319 -22.90 9.52 -29.35
CA THR A 319 -23.77 8.69 -28.51
C THR A 319 -23.58 7.21 -28.81
N LEU A 320 -23.23 6.40 -27.81
CA LEU A 320 -23.17 4.95 -27.98
C LEU A 320 -24.59 4.40 -28.19
N LYS A 321 -24.79 3.60 -29.24
CA LYS A 321 -26.07 2.95 -29.58
C LYS A 321 -26.03 1.45 -29.35
N TRP A 322 -24.89 0.83 -29.63
CA TRP A 322 -24.69 -0.60 -29.44
C TRP A 322 -23.24 -0.93 -29.08
N ALA A 323 -23.03 -2.02 -28.37
CA ALA A 323 -21.72 -2.61 -28.14
C ALA A 323 -21.84 -4.13 -28.37
N ALA A 324 -20.88 -4.70 -29.08
CA ALA A 324 -20.85 -6.12 -29.41
C ALA A 324 -19.44 -6.70 -29.20
N GLN A 325 -19.34 -7.77 -28.42
CA GLN A 325 -18.11 -8.53 -28.27
C GLN A 325 -17.76 -9.27 -29.57
N LEU A 326 -16.56 -9.05 -30.09
CA LEU A 326 -15.92 -9.80 -31.18
C LEU A 326 -15.10 -10.98 -30.61
N SER A 327 -14.72 -11.92 -31.46
CA SER A 327 -13.77 -12.99 -31.12
C SER A 327 -12.32 -12.49 -31.00
N PHE A 328 -11.93 -11.49 -31.81
CA PHE A 328 -10.56 -10.97 -31.93
C PHE A 328 -10.52 -9.42 -31.92
N VAL A 329 -9.31 -8.83 -31.93
CA VAL A 329 -9.11 -7.39 -32.19
C VAL A 329 -9.18 -7.16 -33.70
N PRO A 330 -10.12 -6.32 -34.20
CA PRO A 330 -10.18 -6.00 -35.62
C PRO A 330 -9.12 -4.94 -35.96
N VAL A 331 -8.39 -5.14 -37.06
CA VAL A 331 -7.44 -4.17 -37.62
C VAL A 331 -8.05 -3.45 -38.83
N ALA A 332 -9.02 -4.07 -39.49
CA ALA A 332 -9.88 -3.42 -40.46
C ALA A 332 -11.36 -3.80 -40.24
N VAL A 333 -12.26 -2.84 -40.48
CA VAL A 333 -13.72 -3.05 -40.50
C VAL A 333 -14.31 -2.40 -41.75
N ARG A 334 -15.15 -3.15 -42.46
CA ARG A 334 -15.93 -2.71 -43.63
C ARG A 334 -17.39 -3.19 -43.46
N VAL A 335 -18.32 -2.60 -44.21
CA VAL A 335 -19.74 -3.01 -44.24
C VAL A 335 -20.08 -3.48 -45.64
N ALA A 336 -20.70 -4.66 -45.76
CA ALA A 336 -20.96 -5.34 -47.02
C ALA A 336 -22.45 -5.70 -47.20
N ASN A 337 -22.87 -5.88 -48.44
CA ASN A 337 -24.22 -6.28 -48.85
C ASN A 337 -24.17 -7.56 -49.68
N PHE A 338 -24.41 -8.69 -49.04
CA PHE A 338 -24.47 -9.99 -49.68
C PHE A 338 -25.91 -10.30 -50.15
N PRO A 339 -26.13 -11.36 -50.96
CA PRO A 339 -27.47 -11.66 -51.51
C PRO A 339 -28.55 -11.86 -50.45
N GLU A 340 -28.21 -12.51 -49.34
CA GLU A 340 -29.15 -12.86 -48.26
C GLU A 340 -29.24 -11.80 -47.17
N LEU A 341 -28.19 -10.97 -46.99
CA LEU A 341 -28.05 -10.10 -45.83
C LEU A 341 -27.31 -8.79 -46.16
N LYS A 342 -27.96 -7.66 -45.84
CA LYS A 342 -27.43 -6.30 -46.05
C LYS A 342 -26.89 -5.72 -44.75
N GLY A 343 -25.86 -4.88 -44.84
CA GLY A 343 -25.25 -4.23 -43.67
C GLY A 343 -24.44 -5.19 -42.79
N VAL A 344 -23.87 -6.25 -43.36
CA VAL A 344 -23.03 -7.21 -42.65
C VAL A 344 -21.69 -6.54 -42.29
N VAL A 345 -21.25 -6.70 -41.05
CA VAL A 345 -19.95 -6.18 -40.62
C VAL A 345 -18.87 -7.20 -40.94
N VAL A 346 -17.99 -6.83 -41.87
CA VAL A 346 -16.78 -7.60 -42.21
C VAL A 346 -15.64 -7.06 -41.37
N SER A 347 -15.00 -7.92 -40.59
CA SER A 347 -13.86 -7.58 -39.74
C SER A 347 -12.69 -8.51 -40.01
N LEU A 348 -11.47 -7.95 -40.08
CA LEU A 348 -10.22 -8.67 -40.31
C LEU A 348 -9.27 -8.41 -39.12
N SER A 349 -8.64 -9.47 -38.61
CA SER A 349 -7.58 -9.39 -37.59
C SER A 349 -6.19 -9.31 -38.21
N SER A 350 -5.19 -8.89 -37.43
CA SER A 350 -3.76 -8.98 -37.79
C SER A 350 -3.34 -10.40 -38.15
N ASP A 351 -3.97 -11.38 -37.50
CA ASP A 351 -3.59 -12.80 -37.48
C ASP A 351 -4.36 -13.62 -38.54
N GLY A 352 -4.95 -12.95 -39.54
CA GLY A 352 -5.68 -13.60 -40.65
C GLY A 352 -7.10 -14.07 -40.33
N HIS A 353 -7.63 -13.85 -39.14
CA HIS A 353 -9.05 -14.12 -38.87
C HIS A 353 -9.96 -13.12 -39.62
N LEU A 354 -10.77 -13.63 -40.56
CA LEU A 354 -11.78 -12.89 -41.29
C LEU A 354 -13.18 -13.32 -40.81
N LEU A 355 -14.02 -12.36 -40.43
CA LEU A 355 -15.34 -12.60 -39.86
C LEU A 355 -16.38 -11.65 -40.47
N CYS A 356 -17.37 -12.23 -41.14
CA CYS A 356 -18.61 -11.57 -41.56
C CYS A 356 -19.67 -11.82 -40.47
N SER A 357 -20.18 -10.74 -39.86
CA SER A 357 -20.99 -10.82 -38.65
C SER A 357 -22.19 -9.87 -38.60
N TYR A 358 -23.17 -10.24 -37.77
CA TYR A 358 -24.35 -9.44 -37.44
C TYR A 358 -24.47 -9.23 -35.93
N MET A 359 -25.29 -8.27 -35.49
CA MET A 359 -25.45 -7.95 -34.07
C MET A 359 -26.41 -8.95 -33.41
N GLY A 360 -25.94 -9.67 -32.39
CA GLY A 360 -26.79 -10.55 -31.57
C GLY A 360 -27.69 -9.74 -30.63
N THR A 361 -29.00 -9.92 -30.76
CA THR A 361 -30.04 -9.12 -30.08
C THR A 361 -30.81 -9.85 -28.98
N ASP A 362 -30.64 -11.17 -28.82
CA ASP A 362 -31.51 -11.98 -27.96
C ASP A 362 -31.04 -11.93 -26.50
N PRO A 363 -31.78 -11.27 -25.59
CA PRO A 363 -31.45 -11.23 -24.18
C PRO A 363 -31.50 -12.65 -23.60
N SER A 364 -30.48 -13.01 -22.83
CA SER A 364 -30.53 -14.20 -21.99
C SER A 364 -31.33 -13.88 -20.73
N PHE A 365 -32.44 -14.59 -20.52
CA PHE A 365 -32.92 -14.81 -19.16
C PHE A 365 -31.83 -15.56 -18.39
N PHE A 366 -31.44 -15.07 -17.22
CA PHE A 366 -30.53 -15.77 -16.31
C PHE A 366 -31.24 -16.93 -15.59
N THR A 367 -31.82 -17.85 -16.36
CA THR A 367 -32.18 -19.16 -15.83
C THR A 367 -30.93 -20.01 -15.76
N THR A 368 -30.65 -20.57 -14.58
CA THR A 368 -29.72 -21.69 -14.44
C THR A 368 -30.12 -22.77 -15.44
N PRO A 369 -29.18 -23.33 -16.23
CA PRO A 369 -29.47 -24.48 -17.05
C PRO A 369 -30.09 -25.58 -16.18
N LYS A 370 -31.10 -26.28 -16.68
CA LYS A 370 -31.54 -27.52 -16.03
C LYS A 370 -30.44 -28.55 -16.21
N VAL A 371 -29.58 -28.69 -15.20
CA VAL A 371 -28.47 -29.65 -15.17
C VAL A 371 -29.03 -31.03 -14.81
N ASP A 372 -29.85 -31.57 -15.71
CA ASP A 372 -30.11 -33.01 -15.73
C ASP A 372 -28.74 -33.70 -15.94
N ALA A 373 -28.42 -34.66 -15.07
CA ALA A 373 -27.12 -35.37 -14.99
C ALA A 373 -25.88 -34.57 -14.51
N ARG A 374 -26.01 -33.78 -13.43
CA ARG A 374 -25.01 -33.78 -12.33
C ARG A 374 -25.69 -33.70 -10.97
N GLU A 375 -26.29 -34.81 -10.55
CA GLU A 375 -26.63 -35.03 -9.15
C GLU A 375 -25.33 -34.99 -8.32
N ALA A 376 -25.29 -34.15 -7.28
CA ALA A 376 -24.22 -34.22 -6.30
C ALA A 376 -24.39 -35.48 -5.46
N ASP A 377 -23.30 -36.14 -5.09
CA ASP A 377 -23.34 -37.31 -4.21
C ASP A 377 -23.74 -36.88 -2.79
N TYR A 378 -25.05 -36.93 -2.53
CA TYR A 378 -25.63 -36.55 -1.25
C TYR A 378 -25.19 -37.48 -0.11
N GLU A 379 -24.82 -38.74 -0.39
CA GLU A 379 -24.28 -39.64 0.63
C GLU A 379 -22.86 -39.24 1.03
N GLN A 380 -22.01 -38.89 0.06
CA GLN A 380 -20.66 -38.36 0.33
C GLN A 380 -20.73 -37.03 1.09
N VAL A 381 -21.61 -36.11 0.68
CA VAL A 381 -21.78 -34.79 1.32
C VAL A 381 -22.33 -34.92 2.75
N ASP A 382 -23.33 -35.77 2.99
CA ASP A 382 -23.87 -36.01 4.34
C ASP A 382 -22.88 -36.77 5.23
N ALA A 383 -22.12 -37.72 4.69
CA ALA A 383 -21.04 -38.39 5.44
C ALA A 383 -19.93 -37.40 5.87
N GLU A 384 -19.53 -36.48 4.99
CA GLU A 384 -18.58 -35.41 5.35
C GLU A 384 -19.19 -34.41 6.34
N MET A 385 -20.44 -33.97 6.14
CA MET A 385 -21.16 -33.09 7.07
C MET A 385 -21.25 -33.71 8.47
N LYS A 386 -21.62 -34.98 8.59
CA LYS A 386 -21.65 -35.72 9.87
C LYS A 386 -20.28 -35.82 10.53
N LYS A 387 -19.22 -36.03 9.74
CA LYS A 387 -17.82 -36.06 10.21
C LYS A 387 -17.35 -34.69 10.72
N LEU A 388 -17.65 -33.61 9.99
CA LEU A 388 -17.35 -32.24 10.41
C LEU A 388 -18.15 -31.82 11.65
N GLN A 389 -19.46 -32.12 11.70
CA GLN A 389 -20.27 -31.88 12.89
C GLN A 389 -19.75 -32.66 14.11
N LYS A 390 -19.22 -33.87 13.94
CA LYS A 390 -18.59 -34.61 15.04
C LYS A 390 -17.36 -33.86 15.57
N PHE A 391 -16.45 -33.42 14.70
CA PHE A 391 -15.28 -32.62 15.12
C PHE A 391 -15.69 -31.31 15.81
N ILE A 392 -16.73 -30.61 15.33
CA ILE A 392 -17.25 -29.40 15.97
C ILE A 392 -17.77 -29.74 17.39
N ARG A 393 -18.58 -30.79 17.55
CA ARG A 393 -19.08 -31.21 18.88
C ARG A 393 -17.96 -31.63 19.82
N GLU A 394 -16.93 -32.30 19.34
CA GLU A 394 -15.75 -32.71 20.13
C GLU A 394 -14.91 -31.50 20.58
N ALA A 395 -14.74 -30.51 19.71
CA ALA A 395 -14.12 -29.23 20.05
C ALA A 395 -14.95 -28.46 21.09
N THR A 396 -16.25 -28.24 20.86
CA THR A 396 -17.12 -27.48 21.77
C THR A 396 -17.34 -28.15 23.13
N ARG A 397 -17.31 -29.50 23.20
CA ARG A 397 -17.35 -30.23 24.49
C ARG A 397 -16.07 -30.03 25.31
N THR A 398 -14.97 -29.70 24.65
CA THR A 398 -13.68 -29.42 25.29
C THR A 398 -13.57 -27.92 25.56
N GLN A 399 -14.22 -27.45 26.63
CA GLN A 399 -14.25 -26.01 26.97
C GLN A 399 -12.89 -25.43 27.40
N ASP A 400 -11.87 -26.28 27.61
CA ASP A 400 -10.47 -25.85 27.57
C ASP A 400 -10.12 -25.44 26.12
N ILE A 401 -10.00 -24.14 25.86
CA ILE A 401 -9.54 -23.57 24.57
C ILE A 401 -8.17 -24.14 24.17
N LEU A 402 -7.39 -24.59 25.15
CA LEU A 402 -6.19 -25.38 24.95
C LEU A 402 -6.54 -26.87 24.93
N ARG A 403 -6.37 -27.50 23.76
CA ARG A 403 -6.25 -28.97 23.66
C ARG A 403 -5.20 -29.41 24.69
N LYS A 404 -5.54 -30.35 25.58
CA LYS A 404 -4.52 -30.99 26.43
C LYS A 404 -3.44 -31.61 25.52
N PRO A 405 -2.17 -31.66 25.94
CA PRO A 405 -1.12 -32.25 25.13
C PRO A 405 -1.39 -33.75 24.96
N ASP A 406 -2.04 -34.10 23.85
CA ASP A 406 -2.21 -35.48 23.40
C ASP A 406 -0.82 -36.12 23.27
N ALA A 407 -0.71 -37.39 23.69
CA ALA A 407 0.53 -37.93 24.22
C ALA A 407 1.58 -38.36 23.16
N GLU A 408 2.18 -37.39 22.46
CA GLU A 408 3.51 -37.51 21.84
C GLU A 408 4.10 -36.11 21.60
N GLU A 409 5.24 -35.78 22.22
CA GLU A 409 5.93 -34.50 21.98
C GLU A 409 6.57 -34.52 20.58
N GLU A 410 5.88 -33.94 19.58
CA GLU A 410 6.33 -33.78 18.17
C GLU A 410 7.76 -33.22 18.05
N LEU A 411 8.14 -32.36 19.00
CA LEU A 411 9.46 -31.76 19.14
C LEU A 411 9.85 -31.76 20.62
N THR A 412 11.12 -32.04 20.92
CA THR A 412 11.68 -31.93 22.29
C THR A 412 12.86 -30.96 22.30
N VAL A 413 12.89 -30.05 23.28
CA VAL A 413 13.90 -28.97 23.36
C VAL A 413 14.56 -28.97 24.73
N LYS A 414 15.86 -29.29 24.78
CA LYS A 414 16.65 -29.30 26.01
C LYS A 414 17.80 -28.30 25.92
N ALA A 415 17.82 -27.35 26.83
CA ALA A 415 18.93 -26.42 27.01
C ALA A 415 19.92 -26.96 28.06
N SER A 416 21.21 -26.83 27.76
CA SER A 416 22.32 -27.08 28.68
C SER A 416 23.23 -25.85 28.71
N VAL A 417 23.29 -25.20 29.86
CA VAL A 417 24.13 -24.02 30.11
C VAL A 417 25.50 -24.49 30.61
N SER A 418 26.58 -23.90 30.09
CA SER A 418 27.94 -24.20 30.54
C SER A 418 28.14 -23.86 32.02
N SER A 419 28.82 -24.75 32.76
CA SER A 419 29.23 -24.51 34.14
C SER A 419 30.48 -23.63 34.26
N SER A 420 31.19 -23.37 33.16
CA SER A 420 32.35 -22.48 33.07
C SER A 420 32.06 -21.28 32.18
N VAL A 421 32.59 -20.12 32.58
CA VAL A 421 32.63 -18.88 31.79
C VAL A 421 33.51 -19.08 30.55
N ASP A 422 33.11 -18.50 29.43
CA ASP A 422 33.84 -18.58 28.16
C ASP A 422 35.20 -17.86 28.26
N SER A 423 36.19 -18.28 27.45
CA SER A 423 37.52 -17.65 27.42
C SER A 423 38.13 -17.76 26.02
N PRO A 424 38.21 -16.66 25.24
CA PRO A 424 37.79 -15.29 25.57
C PRO A 424 36.26 -15.12 25.66
N SER A 425 35.82 -14.11 26.43
CA SER A 425 34.43 -13.69 26.51
C SER A 425 33.91 -13.18 25.16
N GLN A 426 32.64 -13.44 24.88
CA GLN A 426 31.90 -13.02 23.68
C GLN A 426 31.06 -11.75 23.91
N ALA A 427 31.26 -11.04 25.03
CA ALA A 427 30.51 -9.84 25.38
C ALA A 427 30.82 -8.65 24.46
N LEU A 428 29.78 -7.89 24.09
CA LEU A 428 29.91 -6.66 23.27
C LEU A 428 30.64 -5.52 24.01
N ILE A 429 30.50 -5.47 25.33
CA ILE A 429 31.20 -4.54 26.22
C ILE A 429 32.29 -5.37 26.91
N GLN A 430 33.56 -4.93 26.82
CA GLN A 430 34.71 -5.73 27.30
C GLN A 430 34.83 -5.67 28.83
N ASP A 431 34.66 -4.49 29.43
CA ASP A 431 34.67 -4.28 30.87
C ASP A 431 33.64 -3.22 31.32
N VAL A 432 33.28 -3.26 32.60
CA VAL A 432 32.57 -2.18 33.30
C VAL A 432 33.37 -1.84 34.55
N ASP A 433 33.76 -0.57 34.69
CA ASP A 433 34.59 -0.06 35.79
C ASP A 433 35.87 -0.89 36.04
N GLY A 434 36.48 -1.42 34.97
CA GLY A 434 37.69 -2.26 35.04
C GLY A 434 37.44 -3.73 35.40
N LEU A 435 36.18 -4.16 35.55
CA LEU A 435 35.79 -5.57 35.71
C LEU A 435 35.41 -6.17 34.35
N PRO A 436 36.10 -7.22 33.85
CA PRO A 436 35.79 -7.81 32.54
C PRO A 436 34.43 -8.51 32.57
N ILE A 437 33.62 -8.33 31.51
CA ILE A 437 32.30 -8.97 31.42
C ILE A 437 32.46 -10.44 31.02
N PRO A 438 31.97 -11.40 31.83
CA PRO A 438 31.92 -12.81 31.46
C PRO A 438 30.81 -13.07 30.42
N SER A 439 31.03 -14.06 29.55
CA SER A 439 29.97 -14.70 28.79
C SER A 439 29.89 -16.19 29.15
N VAL A 440 28.71 -16.79 28.95
CA VAL A 440 28.48 -18.22 29.19
C VAL A 440 27.81 -18.83 27.99
N THR A 441 28.45 -19.85 27.39
CA THR A 441 27.89 -20.66 26.31
C THR A 441 26.66 -21.45 26.78
N ILE A 442 25.58 -21.38 26.00
CA ILE A 442 24.38 -22.21 26.10
C ILE A 442 24.28 -23.07 24.83
N GLN A 443 24.12 -24.37 25.04
CA GLN A 443 23.86 -25.34 23.98
C GLN A 443 22.39 -25.77 24.06
N VAL A 444 21.64 -25.59 22.98
CA VAL A 444 20.23 -26.00 22.87
C VAL A 444 20.13 -27.16 21.90
N LYS A 445 19.73 -28.33 22.41
CA LYS A 445 19.49 -29.53 21.62
C LYS A 445 18.00 -29.67 21.33
N VAL A 446 17.65 -29.50 20.06
CA VAL A 446 16.32 -29.78 19.52
C VAL A 446 16.33 -31.21 18.97
N LYS A 447 15.31 -32.01 19.25
CA LYS A 447 15.11 -33.34 18.63
C LYS A 447 13.66 -33.50 18.19
N ALA A 448 13.45 -33.82 16.92
CA ALA A 448 12.14 -34.07 16.35
C ALA A 448 11.73 -35.55 16.54
N SER A 449 10.46 -35.79 16.84
CA SER A 449 9.85 -37.13 16.80
C SER A 449 9.03 -37.34 15.52
N CYS A 450 8.45 -36.27 14.95
CA CYS A 450 7.81 -36.27 13.63
C CYS A 450 8.72 -35.65 12.55
N VAL A 451 8.20 -35.51 11.31
CA VAL A 451 8.84 -34.67 10.27
C VAL A 451 8.42 -33.22 10.51
N VAL A 452 9.38 -32.30 10.63
CA VAL A 452 9.12 -30.89 10.93
C VAL A 452 9.55 -30.01 9.77
N GLN A 453 8.59 -29.27 9.20
CA GLN A 453 8.85 -28.31 8.13
C GLN A 453 9.02 -26.91 8.70
N SER A 454 10.04 -26.19 8.22
CA SER A 454 10.36 -24.79 8.52
C SER A 454 10.17 -24.39 9.99
N SER A 455 11.08 -24.84 10.86
CA SER A 455 11.10 -24.44 12.27
C SER A 455 12.03 -23.25 12.53
N LYS A 456 11.58 -22.31 13.36
CA LYS A 456 12.34 -21.15 13.81
C LYS A 456 12.49 -21.20 15.32
N LEU A 457 13.73 -21.13 15.79
CA LEU A 457 14.08 -21.04 17.20
C LEU A 457 14.42 -19.59 17.54
N THR A 458 13.82 -19.06 18.59
CA THR A 458 14.04 -17.70 19.10
C THR A 458 14.36 -17.74 20.59
N VAL A 459 15.39 -17.00 21.01
CA VAL A 459 15.90 -16.96 22.38
C VAL A 459 15.62 -15.58 22.98
N GLY A 460 14.93 -15.55 24.12
CA GLY A 460 14.72 -14.36 24.94
C GLY A 460 15.48 -14.43 26.25
N VAL A 461 16.06 -13.31 26.68
CA VAL A 461 16.68 -13.12 28.01
C VAL A 461 16.19 -11.80 28.61
N GLN A 462 16.20 -11.67 29.94
CA GLN A 462 15.73 -10.44 30.58
C GLN A 462 16.75 -9.29 30.44
N PRO A 463 16.33 -8.06 30.08
CA PRO A 463 17.24 -6.92 30.01
C PRO A 463 17.96 -6.62 31.34
N PRO A 464 19.23 -6.20 31.31
CA PRO A 464 20.05 -5.89 30.15
C PRO A 464 20.99 -7.06 29.75
N LEU A 465 20.59 -8.31 29.95
CA LEU A 465 21.29 -9.44 29.34
C LEU A 465 21.09 -9.42 27.82
N ALA A 466 22.10 -9.90 27.09
CA ALA A 466 22.03 -10.14 25.65
C ALA A 466 22.60 -11.51 25.31
N VAL A 467 22.35 -11.95 24.08
CA VAL A 467 22.90 -13.18 23.50
C VAL A 467 23.64 -12.85 22.20
N THR A 468 24.64 -13.66 21.83
CA THR A 468 25.40 -13.48 20.58
C THR A 468 24.54 -13.60 19.32
N GLN A 469 23.46 -14.38 19.39
CA GLN A 469 22.44 -14.51 18.35
C GLN A 469 21.11 -14.92 19.00
N ASP A 470 20.03 -14.22 18.65
CA ASP A 470 18.68 -14.39 19.23
C ASP A 470 17.77 -15.29 18.38
N GLN A 471 18.03 -15.39 17.08
CA GLN A 471 17.15 -16.06 16.12
C GLN A 471 17.92 -17.05 15.22
N PHE A 472 17.36 -18.25 15.09
CA PHE A 472 17.92 -19.35 14.31
C PHE A 472 16.82 -19.95 13.43
N VAL A 473 17.10 -20.08 12.13
CA VAL A 473 16.27 -20.89 11.22
C VAL A 473 16.84 -22.30 11.24
N LEU A 474 15.99 -23.30 11.48
CA LEU A 474 16.37 -24.70 11.49
C LEU A 474 15.97 -25.32 10.14
N GLU A 475 16.87 -26.13 9.58
CA GLU A 475 16.58 -26.91 8.37
C GLU A 475 15.50 -27.97 8.63
N PRO A 476 14.74 -28.42 7.60
CA PRO A 476 13.68 -29.41 7.78
C PRO A 476 14.17 -30.69 8.47
N MET A 477 13.56 -31.03 9.60
CA MET A 477 14.01 -32.13 10.45
C MET A 477 13.24 -33.42 10.15
N GLY A 478 13.96 -34.50 9.91
CA GLY A 478 13.38 -35.85 9.79
C GLY A 478 13.12 -36.51 11.15
N VAL A 479 12.32 -37.58 11.15
CA VAL A 479 11.99 -38.39 12.34
C VAL A 479 13.24 -38.81 13.10
N GLY A 480 13.30 -38.50 14.39
CA GLY A 480 14.41 -38.87 15.27
C GLY A 480 15.68 -38.01 15.15
N SER A 481 15.76 -37.14 14.13
CA SER A 481 16.90 -36.24 13.94
C SER A 481 17.02 -35.21 15.07
N SER A 482 18.23 -34.67 15.26
CA SER A 482 18.50 -33.71 16.32
C SER A 482 19.49 -32.63 15.88
N THR A 483 19.06 -31.38 15.98
CA THR A 483 19.85 -30.19 15.64
C THR A 483 20.33 -29.54 16.92
N VAL A 484 21.57 -29.06 16.91
CA VAL A 484 22.22 -28.39 18.05
C VAL A 484 22.47 -26.95 17.67
N VAL A 485 21.94 -26.03 18.47
CA VAL A 485 22.20 -24.58 18.39
C VAL A 485 23.10 -24.18 19.56
N VAL A 486 24.02 -23.24 19.32
CA VAL A 486 24.96 -22.74 20.33
C VAL A 486 25.03 -21.21 20.26
N PHE A 487 24.97 -20.55 21.41
CA PHE A 487 25.13 -19.10 21.57
C PHE A 487 25.68 -18.80 22.97
N SER A 488 26.33 -17.65 23.16
CA SER A 488 26.71 -17.18 24.50
C SER A 488 25.76 -16.09 24.98
N ALA A 489 25.41 -16.11 26.27
CA ALA A 489 24.76 -14.99 26.96
C ALA A 489 25.80 -14.16 27.74
N PHE A 490 25.56 -12.85 27.86
CA PHE A 490 26.42 -11.89 28.55
C PHE A 490 25.62 -10.67 29.03
N LEU A 491 26.23 -9.85 29.90
CA LEU A 491 25.66 -8.58 30.34
C LEU A 491 25.94 -7.46 29.32
N ASN A 492 24.90 -6.71 28.91
CA ASN A 492 24.98 -5.65 27.90
C ASN A 492 24.38 -4.33 28.41
N GLY A 493 24.64 -3.97 29.68
CA GLY A 493 24.17 -2.74 30.30
C GLY A 493 24.83 -2.47 31.66
N ARG A 494 24.59 -1.29 32.21
CA ARG A 494 25.23 -0.78 33.45
C ARG A 494 24.39 -0.98 34.73
N TYR A 495 23.40 -1.87 34.67
CA TYR A 495 22.51 -2.22 35.77
C TYR A 495 22.27 -3.75 35.81
N PRO A 496 21.92 -4.35 36.96
CA PRO A 496 21.66 -5.79 37.03
C PRO A 496 20.29 -6.13 36.43
N PRO A 497 20.12 -7.34 35.84
CA PRO A 497 18.83 -7.78 35.31
C PRO A 497 17.83 -8.12 36.42
N ALA A 498 16.54 -8.05 36.11
CA ALA A 498 15.47 -8.45 37.05
C ALA A 498 15.36 -9.96 37.25
N ASP A 499 15.87 -10.77 36.32
CA ASP A 499 16.04 -12.21 36.53
C ASP A 499 17.18 -12.76 35.64
N LEU A 500 17.73 -13.91 36.02
CA LEU A 500 18.73 -14.68 35.27
C LEU A 500 18.10 -15.82 34.45
N THR A 501 16.78 -15.76 34.20
CA THR A 501 16.06 -16.74 33.38
C THR A 501 16.06 -16.33 31.90
N GLY A 502 16.11 -17.35 31.05
CA GLY A 502 15.95 -17.23 29.60
C GLY A 502 14.88 -18.17 29.08
N ASP A 503 14.17 -17.72 28.05
CA ASP A 503 13.11 -18.45 27.35
C ASP A 503 13.61 -18.84 25.95
N ILE A 504 13.35 -20.09 25.56
CA ILE A 504 13.58 -20.60 24.20
C ILE A 504 12.22 -20.96 23.63
N THR A 505 11.83 -20.29 22.56
CA THR A 505 10.58 -20.53 21.86
C THR A 505 10.91 -21.09 20.48
N VAL A 506 10.36 -22.26 20.15
CA VAL A 506 10.45 -22.86 18.81
C VAL A 506 9.07 -22.85 18.18
N SER A 507 8.89 -22.06 17.13
CA SER A 507 7.71 -22.16 16.26
C SER A 507 8.00 -23.10 15.10
N PHE A 508 7.04 -23.93 14.73
CA PHE A 508 7.18 -24.92 13.67
C PHE A 508 5.85 -25.30 13.06
N SER A 509 5.85 -25.79 11.81
CA SER A 509 4.67 -26.39 11.20
C SER A 509 4.67 -27.91 11.38
N SER A 510 3.55 -28.47 11.79
CA SER A 510 3.31 -29.92 11.75
C SER A 510 3.31 -30.44 10.31
N PRO A 511 3.41 -31.76 10.07
CA PRO A 511 3.16 -32.36 8.74
C PRO A 511 1.81 -32.00 8.12
N THR A 512 0.83 -31.58 8.93
CA THR A 512 -0.51 -31.13 8.52
C THR A 512 -0.61 -29.62 8.28
N GLY A 513 0.51 -28.89 8.28
CA GLY A 513 0.57 -27.45 8.04
C GLY A 513 0.08 -26.58 9.22
N VAL A 514 -0.23 -27.17 10.37
CA VAL A 514 -0.72 -26.43 11.55
C VAL A 514 0.47 -25.80 12.27
N PRO A 515 0.47 -24.48 12.52
CA PRO A 515 1.53 -23.83 13.29
C PRO A 515 1.43 -24.25 14.77
N ARG A 516 2.54 -24.76 15.30
CA ARG A 516 2.74 -25.06 16.72
C ARG A 516 3.85 -24.18 17.29
N VAL A 517 3.82 -24.01 18.61
CA VAL A 517 4.86 -23.32 19.37
C VAL A 517 5.19 -24.15 20.60
N LEU A 518 6.47 -24.40 20.84
CA LEU A 518 7.00 -25.05 22.03
C LEU A 518 7.91 -24.07 22.77
N GLN A 519 7.73 -23.93 24.09
CA GLN A 519 8.55 -23.06 24.94
C GLN A 519 9.30 -23.91 25.97
N SER A 520 10.58 -23.59 26.17
CA SER A 520 11.48 -24.22 27.14
C SER A 520 12.28 -23.15 27.87
N ARG A 521 12.69 -23.40 29.12
CA ARG A 521 13.38 -22.41 29.97
C ARG A 521 14.76 -22.87 30.41
N PHE A 522 15.67 -21.91 30.52
CA PHE A 522 17.00 -22.09 31.09
C PHE A 522 17.30 -21.03 32.15
N SER A 523 18.26 -21.31 33.04
CA SER A 523 18.74 -20.37 34.06
C SER A 523 20.22 -20.13 33.86
N LEU A 524 20.63 -18.88 33.84
CA LEU A 524 22.01 -18.44 33.75
C LEU A 524 22.65 -18.40 35.15
N PRO A 525 23.97 -18.63 35.27
CA PRO A 525 24.64 -18.62 36.57
C PRO A 525 24.81 -17.19 37.10
N LEU A 526 24.71 -17.02 38.43
CA LEU A 526 24.88 -15.71 39.10
C LEU A 526 26.24 -15.05 38.82
N LEU A 527 27.28 -15.85 38.56
CA LEU A 527 28.62 -15.41 38.14
C LEU A 527 28.62 -14.59 36.83
N LEU A 528 27.55 -14.65 36.03
CA LEU A 528 27.41 -13.85 34.80
C LEU A 528 27.28 -12.33 35.08
N VAL A 529 26.83 -11.95 36.29
CA VAL A 529 26.48 -10.56 36.63
C VAL A 529 27.18 -10.01 37.87
N CYS A 530 27.89 -10.83 38.64
CA CYS A 530 28.61 -10.37 39.84
C CYS A 530 29.94 -11.10 40.09
N VAL A 531 30.78 -10.46 40.91
CA VAL A 531 32.11 -10.92 41.33
C VAL A 531 32.21 -10.90 42.87
N PRO A 532 33.10 -11.70 43.49
CA PRO A 532 33.30 -11.63 44.94
C PRO A 532 33.93 -10.29 45.35
N SER A 533 33.52 -9.75 46.50
CA SER A 533 33.92 -8.44 47.03
C SER A 533 34.23 -8.52 48.53
N SER A 534 34.87 -7.48 49.09
CA SER A 534 34.93 -7.26 50.54
C SER A 534 33.53 -7.00 51.12
N PRO A 535 33.19 -7.53 52.32
CA PRO A 535 31.88 -7.33 52.95
C PRO A 535 31.67 -5.90 53.46
N ALA A 536 30.45 -5.37 53.26
CA ALA A 536 30.07 -4.05 53.76
C ALA A 536 29.75 -4.12 55.27
N LYS A 537 30.42 -3.29 56.08
CA LYS A 537 30.21 -3.25 57.55
C LYS A 537 28.85 -2.68 57.95
N THR A 538 28.33 -1.74 57.17
CA THR A 538 27.03 -1.10 57.33
C THR A 538 26.47 -0.75 55.96
N SER A 539 25.19 -1.07 55.73
CA SER A 539 24.46 -0.63 54.53
C SER A 539 23.03 -0.20 54.90
N LYS A 540 22.37 0.51 53.99
CA LYS A 540 21.05 1.12 54.15
C LYS A 540 19.92 0.10 54.35
N PHE A 541 19.82 -0.90 53.48
CA PHE A 541 18.72 -1.87 53.45
C PHE A 541 19.14 -3.22 54.01
N LYS A 542 18.24 -3.85 54.79
CA LYS A 542 18.49 -5.11 55.50
C LYS A 542 17.25 -6.01 55.49
N ILE A 543 17.41 -7.23 55.02
CA ILE A 543 16.41 -8.31 55.03
C ILE A 543 16.97 -9.46 55.87
N THR A 544 16.15 -10.20 56.61
CA THR A 544 16.58 -11.39 57.35
C THR A 544 15.64 -12.54 57.02
N VAL A 545 16.20 -13.62 56.47
CA VAL A 545 15.47 -14.87 56.17
C VAL A 545 15.78 -15.86 57.27
N ASP A 546 14.73 -16.40 57.88
CA ASP A 546 14.81 -17.40 58.93
C ASP A 546 14.60 -18.80 58.32
N THR A 547 15.31 -19.82 58.81
CA THR A 547 15.17 -21.23 58.40
C THR A 547 14.89 -22.13 59.61
N ASN A 548 14.29 -23.30 59.42
CA ASN A 548 14.14 -24.30 60.50
C ASN A 548 15.37 -25.21 60.67
N GLN A 549 16.34 -25.15 59.75
CA GLN A 549 17.58 -25.92 59.76
C GLN A 549 18.76 -25.07 60.26
N PRO A 550 19.85 -25.68 60.79
CA PRO A 550 21.03 -24.97 61.25
C PRO A 550 21.74 -24.18 60.12
N PRO A 551 22.53 -23.14 60.47
CA PRO A 551 23.24 -22.32 59.50
C PRO A 551 24.25 -23.15 58.68
N VAL A 552 24.20 -23.01 57.35
CA VAL A 552 25.08 -23.70 56.40
C VAL A 552 26.21 -22.77 55.97
N ASN A 553 27.41 -23.33 55.78
CA ASN A 553 28.57 -22.62 55.26
C ASN A 553 28.27 -22.05 53.86
N LEU A 554 28.34 -20.72 53.71
CA LEU A 554 27.99 -20.03 52.47
C LEU A 554 28.94 -20.39 51.31
N ASN A 555 30.21 -20.73 51.60
CA ASN A 555 31.16 -21.17 50.58
C ASN A 555 30.81 -22.55 49.98
N ALA A 556 30.00 -23.37 50.67
CA ALA A 556 29.49 -24.63 50.13
C ALA A 556 28.22 -24.45 49.26
N ILE A 557 27.48 -23.36 49.49
CA ILE A 557 26.29 -22.97 48.70
C ILE A 557 26.71 -22.15 47.46
N PHE A 558 27.79 -21.37 47.58
CA PHE A 558 28.34 -20.47 46.56
C PHE A 558 29.81 -20.81 46.25
N PRO A 559 30.12 -22.06 45.83
CA PRO A 559 31.50 -22.50 45.60
C PRO A 559 32.24 -21.66 44.56
N GLU A 560 31.55 -21.13 43.55
CA GLU A 560 32.13 -20.32 42.49
C GLU A 560 32.64 -18.95 42.96
N PHE A 561 32.18 -18.46 44.11
CA PHE A 561 32.63 -17.22 44.74
C PHE A 561 33.67 -17.43 45.85
N SER A 562 33.90 -18.68 46.28
CA SER A 562 34.74 -19.02 47.44
C SER A 562 36.24 -18.77 47.24
N GLY A 563 36.75 -18.86 46.00
CA GLY A 563 38.19 -18.84 45.71
C GLY A 563 38.90 -17.49 45.87
N LYS A 564 38.21 -16.43 46.28
CA LYS A 564 38.75 -15.06 46.42
C LYS A 564 38.30 -14.33 47.70
N SER A 565 37.58 -14.98 48.61
CA SER A 565 37.15 -14.33 49.86
C SER A 565 38.25 -14.34 50.93
N GLU A 566 38.42 -13.22 51.63
CA GLU A 566 39.35 -13.13 52.78
C GLU A 566 38.83 -13.88 54.02
N ASP A 567 37.51 -14.08 54.09
CA ASP A 567 36.81 -14.63 55.26
C ASP A 567 36.79 -16.18 55.25
N LYS A 568 37.83 -16.77 55.86
CA LYS A 568 38.02 -18.22 55.97
C LYS A 568 36.93 -18.93 56.78
N ASP A 569 36.13 -18.21 57.57
CA ASP A 569 35.09 -18.80 58.41
C ASP A 569 33.86 -19.27 57.61
N GLY A 570 33.69 -18.87 56.35
CA GLY A 570 32.57 -19.30 55.49
C GLY A 570 31.17 -18.84 55.96
N ASN A 571 31.11 -17.88 56.89
CA ASN A 571 29.88 -17.33 57.46
C ASN A 571 29.45 -16.01 56.78
N THR A 572 30.33 -15.40 55.99
CA THR A 572 30.04 -14.18 55.22
C THR A 572 30.24 -14.45 53.74
N LEU A 573 29.29 -14.01 52.91
CA LEU A 573 29.46 -13.91 51.46
C LEU A 573 29.23 -12.45 51.05
N ALA A 574 30.09 -11.89 50.22
CA ALA A 574 29.94 -10.54 49.72
C ALA A 574 30.17 -10.52 48.21
N LEU A 575 29.19 -9.95 47.50
CA LEU A 575 29.10 -9.91 46.05
C LEU A 575 29.03 -8.46 45.60
N GLN A 576 29.71 -8.14 44.52
CA GLN A 576 29.60 -6.88 43.79
C GLN A 576 29.08 -7.19 42.39
N PHE A 577 27.93 -6.63 42.01
CA PHE A 577 27.47 -6.67 40.63
C PHE A 577 28.45 -5.91 39.73
N LEU A 578 28.51 -6.29 38.45
CA LEU A 578 29.33 -5.59 37.45
C LEU A 578 28.90 -4.11 37.28
N SER A 579 27.68 -3.76 37.68
CA SER A 579 27.17 -2.39 37.83
C SER A 579 27.61 -1.67 39.12
N GLY A 580 28.59 -2.19 39.86
CA GLY A 580 29.15 -1.60 41.07
C GLY A 580 28.37 -1.86 42.38
N ALA A 581 27.08 -2.19 42.32
CA ALA A 581 26.24 -2.42 43.49
C ALA A 581 26.71 -3.60 44.37
N LYS A 582 26.74 -3.43 45.70
CA LYS A 582 27.29 -4.43 46.65
C LYS A 582 26.21 -5.02 47.56
N VAL A 583 26.20 -6.35 47.64
CA VAL A 583 25.30 -7.11 48.52
C VAL A 583 26.14 -8.04 49.41
N THR A 584 25.88 -8.00 50.72
CA THR A 584 26.53 -8.87 51.71
C THR A 584 25.47 -9.77 52.36
N VAL A 585 25.74 -11.07 52.39
CA VAL A 585 24.97 -12.10 53.11
C VAL A 585 25.76 -12.53 54.35
N VAL A 586 25.14 -12.45 55.52
CA VAL A 586 25.75 -12.88 56.79
C VAL A 586 24.94 -14.03 57.38
N ALA A 587 25.53 -15.21 57.49
CA ALA A 587 24.98 -16.33 58.25
C ALA A 587 25.23 -16.12 59.75
N SER A 588 24.19 -16.28 60.57
CA SER A 588 24.33 -16.16 62.02
C SER A 588 24.92 -17.44 62.64
N LYS A 589 26.08 -17.33 63.29
CA LYS A 589 26.72 -18.47 63.99
C LYS A 589 25.89 -19.03 65.14
N THR A 590 24.92 -18.29 65.67
CA THR A 590 24.15 -18.61 66.89
C THR A 590 22.64 -18.67 66.68
N SER A 591 22.15 -18.49 65.45
CA SER A 591 20.72 -18.62 65.14
C SER A 591 20.49 -19.04 63.69
N GLN A 592 19.32 -19.60 63.41
CA GLN A 592 18.94 -20.11 62.08
C GLN A 592 18.51 -18.98 61.15
N ARG A 593 19.37 -17.96 60.99
CA ARG A 593 19.06 -16.67 60.35
C ARG A 593 20.16 -16.23 59.40
N TYR A 594 19.75 -15.79 58.21
CA TYR A 594 20.64 -15.22 57.19
C TYR A 594 20.24 -13.76 56.93
N ARG A 595 21.20 -12.84 57.10
CA ARG A 595 20.97 -11.41 56.88
C ARG A 595 21.49 -10.96 55.51
N ILE A 596 20.51 -10.66 54.67
CA ILE A 596 20.45 -9.82 53.47
C ILE A 596 20.87 -8.36 53.68
N GLN A 597 21.99 -7.80 53.18
CA GLN A 597 22.20 -6.35 53.29
C GLN A 597 22.85 -5.69 52.06
N SER A 598 22.32 -4.52 51.66
CA SER A 598 22.70 -3.75 50.47
C SER A 598 22.45 -2.25 50.70
N ASP A 599 23.02 -1.38 49.89
CA ASP A 599 22.68 0.07 49.83
C ASP A 599 21.61 0.39 48.78
N SER A 600 21.29 -0.57 47.91
CA SER A 600 20.22 -0.52 46.90
C SER A 600 19.18 -1.60 47.18
N PHE A 601 17.89 -1.25 47.09
CA PHE A 601 16.79 -2.14 47.47
C PHE A 601 16.57 -3.27 46.46
N GLY A 602 16.45 -2.94 45.17
CA GLY A 602 16.21 -3.90 44.10
C GLY A 602 17.32 -4.93 43.95
N ASP A 603 18.58 -4.52 44.14
CA ASP A 603 19.75 -5.38 43.90
C ASP A 603 19.89 -6.53 44.92
N MET A 604 19.17 -6.47 46.05
CA MET A 604 19.06 -7.63 46.95
C MET A 604 18.29 -8.80 46.33
N TRP A 605 17.41 -8.56 45.34
CA TRP A 605 16.51 -9.56 44.77
C TRP A 605 17.23 -10.83 44.31
N LEU A 606 18.16 -10.71 43.35
CA LEU A 606 18.84 -11.85 42.75
C LEU A 606 19.58 -12.70 43.80
N VAL A 607 20.22 -12.05 44.78
CA VAL A 607 20.98 -12.73 45.84
C VAL A 607 20.05 -13.45 46.82
N VAL A 608 18.90 -12.85 47.16
CA VAL A 608 17.88 -13.51 48.01
C VAL A 608 17.21 -14.67 47.27
N LYS A 609 16.89 -14.51 45.97
CA LYS A 609 16.35 -15.58 45.12
C LYS A 609 17.31 -16.77 45.07
N GLU A 610 18.57 -16.52 44.72
CA GLU A 610 19.58 -17.56 44.55
C GLU A 610 19.87 -18.28 45.88
N LEU A 611 20.00 -17.55 46.98
CA LEU A 611 20.16 -18.11 48.33
C LEU A 611 18.99 -19.06 48.67
N VAL A 612 17.76 -18.63 48.43
CA VAL A 612 16.55 -19.42 48.70
C VAL A 612 16.48 -20.68 47.82
N GLN A 613 16.73 -20.55 46.50
CA GLN A 613 16.67 -21.67 45.57
C GLN A 613 17.80 -22.69 45.83
N ARG A 614 19.01 -22.23 46.16
CA ARG A 614 20.11 -23.14 46.49
C ARG A 614 19.93 -23.84 47.83
N PHE A 615 19.30 -23.21 48.82
CA PHE A 615 18.90 -23.92 50.05
C PHE A 615 17.89 -25.03 49.78
N ASP A 616 16.84 -24.79 48.98
CA ASP A 616 15.88 -25.83 48.60
C ASP A 616 16.61 -27.03 47.95
N GLN A 617 17.50 -26.77 46.99
CA GLN A 617 18.29 -27.81 46.34
C GLN A 617 19.25 -28.52 47.29
N HIS A 618 19.91 -27.80 48.19
CA HIS A 618 20.88 -28.36 49.15
C HIS A 618 20.20 -29.28 50.15
N PHE A 619 19.12 -28.83 50.79
CA PHE A 619 18.38 -29.64 51.75
C PHE A 619 17.63 -30.80 51.09
N SER A 620 17.14 -30.63 49.85
CA SER A 620 16.60 -31.72 49.04
C SER A 620 17.65 -32.80 48.73
N LYS A 621 18.88 -32.42 48.34
CA LYS A 621 20.02 -33.35 48.15
C LYS A 621 20.41 -34.09 49.44
N LEU A 622 20.22 -33.47 50.60
CA LEU A 622 20.40 -34.09 51.92
C LEU A 622 19.19 -34.92 52.39
N GLY A 623 18.12 -35.04 51.59
CA GLY A 623 16.93 -35.83 51.91
C GLY A 623 15.97 -35.17 52.92
N VAL A 624 16.19 -33.92 53.29
CA VAL A 624 15.38 -33.17 54.26
C VAL A 624 14.07 -32.72 53.59
N LYS A 625 12.96 -33.37 53.95
CA LYS A 625 11.63 -33.14 53.33
C LYS A 625 10.81 -32.04 54.01
N ASP A 626 11.19 -31.61 55.20
CA ASP A 626 10.47 -30.66 56.05
C ASP A 626 11.16 -29.28 56.12
N PHE A 627 12.07 -28.98 55.19
CA PHE A 627 12.74 -27.68 55.12
C PHE A 627 11.72 -26.54 55.00
N LYS A 628 11.86 -25.54 55.88
CA LYS A 628 11.02 -24.35 55.94
C LYS A 628 11.88 -23.10 56.06
N LYS A 629 11.44 -22.09 55.34
CA LYS A 629 12.02 -20.76 55.19
C LYS A 629 10.91 -19.74 55.44
N SER A 630 11.19 -18.71 56.22
CA SER A 630 10.19 -17.68 56.59
C SER A 630 10.80 -16.30 56.68
N PHE A 631 9.95 -15.28 56.55
CA PHE A 631 10.30 -13.88 56.74
C PHE A 631 9.46 -13.30 57.87
N ASN A 632 10.12 -12.90 58.97
CA ASN A 632 9.47 -12.41 60.19
C ASN A 632 9.63 -10.88 60.37
N GLY A 633 9.94 -10.15 59.30
CA GLY A 633 10.11 -8.69 59.31
C GLY A 633 8.89 -7.94 58.79
N PRO A 634 8.84 -6.60 58.95
CA PRO A 634 7.88 -5.75 58.25
C PRO A 634 8.16 -5.73 56.73
N LEU A 635 7.11 -5.62 55.91
CA LEU A 635 7.26 -5.48 54.46
C LEU A 635 7.82 -4.08 54.11
N PRO A 636 8.86 -3.97 53.24
CA PRO A 636 9.53 -2.72 52.89
C PRO A 636 8.74 -1.88 51.87
N LEU A 637 7.44 -1.67 52.11
CA LEU A 637 6.53 -0.98 51.18
C LEU A 637 6.95 0.46 50.87
N GLN A 638 7.56 1.18 51.84
CA GLN A 638 7.99 2.56 51.62
C GLN A 638 9.11 2.66 50.58
N ASP A 639 10.12 1.78 50.65
CA ASP A 639 11.26 1.77 49.72
C ASP A 639 10.86 1.22 48.34
N TYR A 640 9.94 0.26 48.32
CA TYR A 640 9.27 -0.19 47.11
C TYR A 640 8.51 0.95 46.41
N PHE A 641 7.74 1.75 47.16
CA PHE A 641 6.98 2.88 46.60
C PHE A 641 7.85 4.03 46.09
N LEU A 642 9.07 4.21 46.59
CA LEU A 642 10.06 5.12 45.99
C LEU A 642 10.50 4.64 44.59
N SER A 643 10.59 3.33 44.38
CA SER A 643 10.91 2.75 43.06
C SER A 643 9.76 2.96 42.06
N VAL A 644 8.51 2.80 42.53
CA VAL A 644 7.29 3.11 41.76
C VAL A 644 7.22 4.59 41.37
N ASP A 645 7.50 5.51 42.29
CA ASP A 645 7.45 6.95 41.99
C ASP A 645 8.52 7.38 40.98
N HIS A 646 9.74 6.82 41.09
CA HIS A 646 10.82 7.14 40.17
C HIS A 646 10.51 6.67 38.73
N HIS A 647 9.95 5.46 38.58
CA HIS A 647 9.48 4.94 37.31
C HIS A 647 8.37 5.82 36.70
N PHE A 648 7.32 6.11 37.49
CA PHE A 648 6.20 6.95 37.05
C PHE A 648 6.66 8.36 36.63
N GLN A 649 7.60 8.97 37.35
CA GLN A 649 8.18 10.27 36.98
C GLN A 649 8.86 10.22 35.60
N LEU A 650 9.62 9.16 35.29
CA LEU A 650 10.26 8.98 33.99
C LEU A 650 9.26 8.72 32.86
N ARG A 651 8.13 8.03 33.12
CA ARG A 651 7.00 7.92 32.17
C ARG A 651 6.35 9.28 31.89
N VAL A 652 6.10 10.08 32.93
CA VAL A 652 5.55 11.44 32.79
C VAL A 652 6.50 12.35 32.01
N SER A 653 7.81 12.26 32.25
CA SER A 653 8.83 12.95 31.46
C SER A 653 8.86 12.48 30.00
N ALA A 654 8.74 11.17 29.73
CA ALA A 654 8.66 10.63 28.37
C ALA A 654 7.48 11.22 27.59
N GLN A 655 6.29 11.30 28.20
CA GLN A 655 5.12 11.94 27.61
C GLN A 655 5.36 13.42 27.31
N GLN A 656 5.98 14.17 28.23
CA GLN A 656 6.31 15.59 28.02
C GLN A 656 7.28 15.80 26.84
N TYR A 657 8.31 14.96 26.72
CA TYR A 657 9.22 15.00 25.56
C TYR A 657 8.48 14.65 24.26
N GLN A 658 7.61 13.64 24.27
CA GLN A 658 6.82 13.25 23.11
C GLN A 658 5.88 14.38 22.65
N ASP A 659 5.20 15.05 23.59
CA ASP A 659 4.30 16.17 23.31
C ASP A 659 5.07 17.36 22.71
N LEU A 660 6.17 17.77 23.35
CA LEU A 660 7.05 18.86 22.87
C LEU A 660 7.65 18.58 21.49
N LEU A 661 8.11 17.34 21.26
CA LEU A 661 8.63 16.90 19.97
C LEU A 661 7.52 16.90 18.90
N SER A 662 6.28 16.53 19.27
CA SER A 662 5.13 16.62 18.36
C SER A 662 4.83 18.06 17.95
N GLU A 663 4.89 19.03 18.87
CA GLU A 663 4.73 20.46 18.57
C GLU A 663 5.81 20.94 17.60
N ARG A 664 7.09 20.66 17.90
CA ARG A 664 8.20 21.09 17.04
C ARG A 664 8.15 20.40 15.67
N ALA A 665 7.74 19.14 15.60
CA ALA A 665 7.50 18.46 14.33
C ALA A 665 6.31 19.04 13.54
N VAL A 666 5.28 19.59 14.19
CA VAL A 666 4.22 20.37 13.51
C VAL A 666 4.76 21.70 12.98
N GLN A 667 5.51 22.45 13.80
CA GLN A 667 6.13 23.72 13.41
C GLN A 667 7.10 23.54 12.24
N PHE A 668 8.00 22.57 12.32
CA PHE A 668 8.97 22.23 11.27
C PHE A 668 8.29 21.92 9.93
N ARG A 669 7.26 21.06 9.94
CA ARG A 669 6.46 20.76 8.73
C ARG A 669 5.70 21.97 8.20
N ALA A 670 5.26 22.90 9.06
CA ALA A 670 4.63 24.14 8.62
C ALA A 670 5.63 25.07 7.90
N ILE A 671 6.85 25.21 8.43
CA ILE A 671 7.94 25.98 7.81
C ILE A 671 8.34 25.35 6.47
N GLN A 672 8.56 24.03 6.42
CA GLN A 672 8.84 23.30 5.17
C GLN A 672 7.75 23.51 4.12
N ARG A 673 6.46 23.41 4.47
CA ARG A 673 5.35 23.66 3.53
C ARG A 673 5.31 25.12 3.05
N ARG A 674 5.70 26.09 3.88
CA ARG A 674 5.81 27.49 3.48
C ARG A 674 6.99 27.71 2.51
N LEU A 675 8.15 27.11 2.78
CA LEU A 675 9.32 27.13 1.91
C LEU A 675 9.04 26.46 0.56
N LEU A 676 8.44 25.27 0.53
CA LEU A 676 8.02 24.60 -0.72
C LEU A 676 7.04 25.45 -1.54
N THR A 677 6.14 26.20 -0.88
CA THR A 677 5.24 27.14 -1.57
C THR A 677 6.02 28.32 -2.19
N ARG A 678 7.09 28.78 -1.54
CA ARG A 678 7.99 29.83 -2.08
C ARG A 678 8.86 29.31 -3.22
N PHE A 679 9.47 28.14 -3.09
CA PHE A 679 10.32 27.54 -4.12
C PHE A 679 9.56 27.09 -5.38
N LYS A 680 8.23 26.96 -5.32
CA LYS A 680 7.35 26.70 -6.48
C LYS A 680 6.96 27.99 -7.22
N ASP A 681 7.18 29.17 -6.63
CA ASP A 681 6.95 30.45 -7.31
C ASP A 681 7.99 30.66 -8.42
N LYS A 682 7.56 31.17 -9.58
CA LYS A 682 8.48 31.53 -10.67
C LYS A 682 9.19 32.87 -10.42
N THR A 683 8.68 33.66 -9.48
CA THR A 683 9.28 34.93 -9.07
C THR A 683 10.14 34.73 -7.80
N PRO A 684 11.38 35.23 -7.76
CA PRO A 684 12.28 35.03 -6.61
C PRO A 684 11.87 35.92 -5.43
N ALA A 685 10.85 35.47 -4.67
CA ALA A 685 10.44 36.12 -3.44
C ALA A 685 11.48 35.85 -2.31
N PRO A 686 11.88 36.87 -1.53
CA PRO A 686 12.82 36.67 -0.42
C PRO A 686 12.25 35.72 0.62
N LEU A 687 13.11 34.86 1.18
CA LEU A 687 12.69 33.80 2.12
C LEU A 687 12.29 34.31 3.51
N GLN A 688 12.50 35.61 3.81
CA GLN A 688 12.08 36.26 5.07
C GLN A 688 12.53 35.49 6.33
N ASN A 689 13.79 35.04 6.32
CA ASN A 689 14.47 34.31 7.39
C ASN A 689 13.84 32.93 7.74
N LEU A 690 12.95 32.40 6.90
CA LEU A 690 12.32 31.08 7.08
C LEU A 690 13.31 29.90 7.03
N ASP A 691 14.46 30.11 6.38
CA ASP A 691 15.65 29.26 6.41
C ASP A 691 16.25 29.21 7.82
N THR A 692 16.62 30.36 8.40
CA THR A 692 17.17 30.41 9.77
C THR A 692 16.18 29.88 10.82
N LEU A 693 14.88 30.07 10.59
CA LEU A 693 13.82 29.51 11.44
C LEU A 693 13.71 27.98 11.27
N LEU A 694 13.93 27.45 10.06
CA LEU A 694 13.99 26.01 9.81
C LEU A 694 15.15 25.36 10.57
N ASP A 695 16.34 25.95 10.49
CA ASP A 695 17.56 25.43 11.15
C ASP A 695 17.45 25.51 12.68
N ALA A 696 16.91 26.61 13.21
CA ALA A 696 16.64 26.75 14.64
C ALA A 696 15.57 25.76 15.13
N THR A 697 14.54 25.46 14.33
CA THR A 697 13.52 24.45 14.66
C THR A 697 14.08 23.03 14.55
N TYR A 698 14.91 22.75 13.54
CA TYR A 698 15.63 21.48 13.39
C TYR A 698 16.50 21.18 14.61
N SER A 699 17.31 22.17 15.03
CA SER A 699 18.19 22.05 16.20
C SER A 699 17.39 21.74 17.48
N GLN A 700 16.21 22.33 17.65
CA GLN A 700 15.30 22.00 18.76
C GLN A 700 14.71 20.59 18.66
N VAL A 701 14.38 20.11 17.46
CA VAL A 701 13.88 18.73 17.25
C VAL A 701 14.96 17.71 17.58
N ILE A 702 16.22 17.94 17.18
CA ILE A 702 17.34 17.05 17.50
C ILE A 702 17.59 17.01 19.01
N ALA A 703 17.74 18.17 19.67
CA ALA A 703 17.98 18.22 21.12
C ALA A 703 16.82 17.61 21.95
N LEU A 704 15.57 17.72 21.49
CA LEU A 704 14.43 17.03 22.12
C LEU A 704 14.43 15.52 21.86
N ALA A 705 14.91 15.05 20.71
CA ALA A 705 15.04 13.63 20.42
C ALA A 705 16.17 12.99 21.25
N GLU A 706 17.31 13.65 21.36
CA GLU A 706 18.44 13.21 22.21
C GLU A 706 18.00 13.09 23.68
N ALA A 707 17.35 14.12 24.23
CA ALA A 707 16.81 14.07 25.60
C ALA A 707 15.70 13.02 25.79
N ALA A 708 14.89 12.74 24.77
CA ALA A 708 13.88 11.68 24.82
C ALA A 708 14.51 10.28 24.85
N GLU A 709 15.60 10.05 24.10
CA GLU A 709 16.35 8.79 24.11
C GLU A 709 17.09 8.58 25.44
N GLU A 710 17.70 9.64 26.01
CA GLU A 710 18.28 9.59 27.36
C GLU A 710 17.21 9.22 28.41
N ASN A 711 16.04 9.87 28.37
CA ASN A 711 14.93 9.54 29.27
C ASN A 711 14.39 8.11 29.04
N ARG A 712 14.38 7.60 27.80
CA ARG A 712 13.97 6.22 27.49
C ARG A 712 14.94 5.21 28.11
N ALA A 713 16.25 5.42 27.99
CA ALA A 713 17.25 4.56 28.61
C ALA A 713 17.13 4.54 30.15
N LEU A 714 16.91 5.71 30.76
CA LEU A 714 16.66 5.82 32.20
C LEU A 714 15.34 5.13 32.62
N LEU A 715 14.28 5.21 31.81
CA LEU A 715 13.02 4.53 32.05
C LEU A 715 13.17 2.99 31.99
N GLU A 716 13.91 2.47 31.01
CA GLU A 716 14.20 1.03 30.89
C GLU A 716 15.01 0.51 32.08
N GLU A 717 16.01 1.27 32.54
CA GLU A 717 16.78 0.98 33.76
C GLU A 717 15.91 1.04 35.03
N ALA A 718 15.07 2.07 35.17
CA ALA A 718 14.15 2.22 36.31
C ALA A 718 13.09 1.11 36.34
N PHE A 719 12.59 0.67 35.18
CA PHE A 719 11.62 -0.42 35.07
C PHE A 719 12.22 -1.77 35.49
N VAL A 720 13.47 -2.07 35.10
CA VAL A 720 14.16 -3.30 35.54
C VAL A 720 14.45 -3.28 37.05
N ARG A 721 14.83 -2.13 37.61
CA ARG A 721 14.91 -1.97 39.08
C ARG A 721 13.56 -2.15 39.78
N LEU A 722 12.49 -1.60 39.22
CA LEU A 722 11.14 -1.77 39.74
C LEU A 722 10.72 -3.24 39.72
N ARG A 723 10.88 -3.95 38.59
CA ARG A 723 10.61 -5.40 38.51
C ARG A 723 11.40 -6.20 39.55
N SER A 724 12.67 -5.90 39.77
CA SER A 724 13.49 -6.52 40.83
C SER A 724 12.91 -6.26 42.23
N ALA A 725 12.51 -5.03 42.52
CA ALA A 725 11.87 -4.63 43.77
C ALA A 725 10.49 -5.30 43.96
N THR A 726 9.71 -5.48 42.89
CA THR A 726 8.42 -6.17 42.91
C THR A 726 8.58 -7.67 43.15
N HIS A 727 9.49 -8.35 42.43
CA HIS A 727 9.78 -9.77 42.68
C HIS A 727 10.24 -10.00 44.14
N LEU A 728 11.08 -9.11 44.69
CA LEU A 728 11.49 -9.18 46.08
C LEU A 728 10.30 -9.02 47.04
N LEU A 729 9.38 -8.07 46.79
CA LEU A 729 8.14 -7.92 47.57
C LEU A 729 7.26 -9.19 47.50
N VAL A 730 7.13 -9.81 46.32
CA VAL A 730 6.38 -11.06 46.13
C VAL A 730 6.99 -12.21 46.92
N LEU A 731 8.31 -12.38 46.87
CA LEU A 731 8.99 -13.42 47.66
C LEU A 731 8.85 -13.17 49.17
N LEU A 732 8.99 -11.93 49.63
CA LEU A 732 8.79 -11.58 51.05
C LEU A 732 7.35 -11.88 51.51
N LEU A 733 6.33 -11.58 50.69
CA LEU A 733 4.94 -11.96 50.96
C LEU A 733 4.75 -13.49 51.01
N SER A 734 5.35 -14.22 50.07
CA SER A 734 5.31 -15.68 50.02
C SER A 734 5.96 -16.33 51.25
N LEU A 735 7.09 -15.79 51.71
CA LEU A 735 7.81 -16.23 52.92
C LEU A 735 7.16 -15.78 54.24
N LEU A 736 6.36 -14.71 54.24
CA LEU A 736 5.64 -14.20 55.41
C LEU A 736 4.35 -14.99 55.71
N GLN A 737 3.66 -15.45 54.66
CA GLN A 737 2.34 -16.13 54.78
C GLN A 737 2.35 -17.61 54.38
N GLY A 738 3.49 -18.15 53.94
CA GLY A 738 3.59 -19.54 53.49
C GLY A 738 2.68 -19.83 52.30
N LEU A 739 2.75 -18.99 51.26
CA LEU A 739 1.92 -19.13 50.07
C LEU A 739 2.31 -20.38 49.26
N THR A 740 1.35 -21.02 48.60
CA THR A 740 1.62 -22.12 47.66
C THR A 740 2.33 -21.59 46.40
N PRO A 741 3.02 -22.44 45.61
CA PRO A 741 3.61 -22.01 44.34
C PRO A 741 2.55 -21.43 43.38
N GLU A 742 1.33 -21.97 43.37
CA GLU A 742 0.20 -21.44 42.59
C GLU A 742 -0.20 -20.04 43.06
N GLN A 743 -0.31 -19.82 44.38
CA GLN A 743 -0.64 -18.49 44.94
C GLN A 743 0.48 -17.47 44.69
N THR A 744 1.73 -17.92 44.72
CA THR A 744 2.89 -17.09 44.35
C THR A 744 2.85 -16.74 42.86
N ALA A 745 2.55 -17.68 41.97
CA ALA A 745 2.41 -17.42 40.53
C ALA A 745 1.25 -16.47 40.19
N ILE A 746 0.11 -16.57 40.88
CA ILE A 746 -1.01 -15.60 40.76
C ILE A 746 -0.53 -14.19 41.17
N LEU A 747 0.24 -14.10 42.27
CA LEU A 747 0.74 -12.83 42.79
C LEU A 747 1.84 -12.22 41.88
N GLU A 748 2.72 -13.05 41.31
CA GLU A 748 3.67 -12.64 40.27
C GLU A 748 2.93 -12.11 39.03
N ALA A 749 1.98 -12.86 38.47
CA ALA A 749 1.19 -12.41 37.31
C ALA A 749 0.37 -11.13 37.59
N THR A 750 -0.02 -10.89 38.85
CA THR A 750 -0.76 -9.69 39.26
C THR A 750 0.13 -8.45 39.35
N LEU A 751 1.35 -8.59 39.88
CA LEU A 751 2.24 -7.45 40.17
C LEU A 751 3.34 -7.24 39.09
N LEU A 752 3.58 -8.24 38.24
CA LEU A 752 4.52 -8.19 37.11
C LEU A 752 3.81 -8.50 35.78
N PRO A 753 2.74 -7.74 35.40
CA PRO A 753 1.93 -8.06 34.22
C PRO A 753 2.63 -7.80 32.87
N LEU A 754 3.78 -7.10 32.86
CA LEU A 754 4.49 -6.69 31.65
C LEU A 754 5.99 -7.03 31.72
N LEU A 755 6.57 -7.37 30.57
CA LEU A 755 8.02 -7.58 30.42
C LEU A 755 8.80 -6.32 30.02
N GLN A 756 8.12 -5.36 29.38
CA GLN A 756 8.61 -4.02 29.00
C GLN A 756 7.42 -3.06 28.98
N ASP A 757 7.65 -1.79 29.30
CA ASP A 757 6.69 -0.70 29.17
C ASP A 757 6.53 -0.27 27.70
N THR A 758 5.32 0.15 27.29
CA THR A 758 5.03 0.67 25.95
C THR A 758 4.38 2.06 26.03
N PRO A 759 4.43 2.89 24.95
CA PRO A 759 3.81 4.23 24.97
C PRO A 759 2.30 4.24 25.21
N GLN A 760 1.60 3.12 24.95
CA GLN A 760 0.15 2.99 25.14
C GLN A 760 -0.23 2.24 26.41
N LEU A 761 0.64 1.36 26.90
CA LEU A 761 0.40 0.50 28.05
C LEU A 761 1.70 0.26 28.82
N GLY A 762 1.71 0.66 30.08
CA GLY A 762 2.80 0.40 31.01
C GLY A 762 2.32 -0.12 32.36
N TRP A 763 3.26 -0.21 33.29
CA TRP A 763 3.13 -1.01 34.50
C TRP A 763 2.07 -0.49 35.47
N GLU A 764 1.97 0.81 35.73
CA GLU A 764 1.10 1.36 36.78
C GLU A 764 -0.39 1.05 36.55
N GLU A 765 -0.91 1.33 35.36
CA GLU A 765 -2.30 1.06 34.99
C GLU A 765 -2.60 -0.44 34.89
N SER A 766 -1.63 -1.24 34.40
CA SER A 766 -1.75 -2.70 34.30
C SER A 766 -1.80 -3.35 35.69
N CYS A 767 -0.90 -2.93 36.58
CA CYS A 767 -0.82 -3.40 37.97
C CYS A 767 -2.04 -2.93 38.77
N ASP A 768 -2.51 -1.69 38.61
CA ASP A 768 -3.71 -1.22 39.32
C ASP A 768 -4.97 -1.99 38.88
N ALA A 769 -5.10 -2.30 37.59
CA ALA A 769 -6.22 -3.10 37.07
C ALA A 769 -6.18 -4.53 37.62
N ALA A 770 -5.03 -5.21 37.57
CA ALA A 770 -4.86 -6.57 38.07
C ALA A 770 -5.06 -6.67 39.59
N VAL A 771 -4.44 -5.77 40.37
CA VAL A 771 -4.62 -5.70 41.83
C VAL A 771 -6.06 -5.35 42.18
N SER A 772 -6.70 -4.40 41.48
CA SER A 772 -8.12 -4.07 41.66
C SER A 772 -9.00 -5.30 41.43
N HIS A 773 -8.75 -6.07 40.37
CA HIS A 773 -9.50 -7.30 40.08
C HIS A 773 -9.34 -8.34 41.21
N LEU A 774 -8.11 -8.61 41.64
CA LEU A 774 -7.81 -9.58 42.71
C LEU A 774 -8.42 -9.15 44.07
N LEU A 775 -8.42 -7.85 44.37
CA LEU A 775 -9.07 -7.26 45.55
C LEU A 775 -10.61 -7.31 45.53
N ARG A 776 -11.21 -7.43 44.33
CA ARG A 776 -12.66 -7.53 44.11
C ARG A 776 -13.16 -8.96 44.07
N THR A 777 -12.38 -9.89 43.51
CA THR A 777 -12.79 -11.29 43.30
C THR A 777 -12.39 -12.19 44.46
N CYS A 778 -11.09 -12.29 44.76
CA CYS A 778 -10.55 -13.25 45.74
C CYS A 778 -10.54 -12.73 47.18
N LEU A 779 -10.41 -11.41 47.38
CA LEU A 779 -10.09 -10.83 48.69
C LEU A 779 -11.14 -9.84 49.24
N SER A 780 -12.33 -9.77 48.64
CA SER A 780 -13.43 -8.89 49.08
C SER A 780 -14.12 -9.40 50.34
N TRP A 781 -14.35 -8.53 51.32
CA TRP A 781 -15.02 -8.89 52.60
C TRP A 781 -16.55 -8.85 52.56
N SER A 782 -17.19 -8.33 51.50
CA SER A 782 -18.65 -8.35 51.38
C SER A 782 -19.12 -8.78 49.98
N PRO A 783 -20.17 -9.62 49.89
CA PRO A 783 -20.76 -10.02 48.60
C PRO A 783 -21.54 -8.87 47.93
N LYS A 784 -21.88 -7.81 48.68
CA LYS A 784 -22.48 -6.59 48.10
C LYS A 784 -21.45 -5.80 47.28
N ASP A 785 -20.20 -5.74 47.74
CA ASP A 785 -19.12 -5.10 46.97
C ASP A 785 -18.77 -5.90 45.70
N GLN A 786 -18.78 -7.23 45.79
CA GLN A 786 -18.64 -8.12 44.62
C GLN A 786 -19.74 -7.86 43.59
N ALA A 787 -21.02 -7.96 43.99
CA ALA A 787 -22.16 -7.73 43.10
C ALA A 787 -22.16 -6.33 42.47
N THR A 788 -21.88 -5.28 43.27
CA THR A 788 -21.83 -3.90 42.79
C THR A 788 -20.65 -3.68 41.82
N SER A 789 -19.51 -4.36 42.04
CA SER A 789 -18.36 -4.28 41.14
C SER A 789 -18.51 -5.09 39.85
N LEU A 790 -19.29 -6.17 39.83
CA LEU A 790 -19.60 -6.94 38.63
C LEU A 790 -20.60 -6.20 37.72
N ALA A 791 -21.51 -5.42 38.30
CA ALA A 791 -22.44 -4.57 37.56
C ALA A 791 -21.75 -3.42 36.78
N GLN A 792 -20.52 -3.05 37.14
CA GLN A 792 -19.72 -2.07 36.39
C GLN A 792 -18.95 -2.73 35.23
N ALA A 793 -19.70 -3.29 34.26
CA ALA A 793 -19.16 -3.96 33.08
C ALA A 793 -18.39 -3.05 32.08
N GLY A 794 -18.21 -1.77 32.40
CA GLY A 794 -17.21 -0.92 31.77
C GLY A 794 -15.86 -1.12 32.45
N GLY A 795 -14.98 -1.93 31.85
CA GLY A 795 -13.62 -2.16 32.37
C GLY A 795 -12.83 -0.86 32.55
N PRO A 796 -11.87 -0.81 33.50
CA PRO A 796 -11.05 0.37 33.69
C PRO A 796 -10.29 0.70 32.40
N VAL A 797 -10.39 1.94 31.93
CA VAL A 797 -9.62 2.42 30.78
C VAL A 797 -8.14 2.38 31.17
N LEU A 798 -7.37 1.53 30.47
CA LEU A 798 -5.93 1.44 30.62
C LEU A 798 -5.31 2.67 29.96
N SER A 799 -4.80 3.58 30.79
CA SER A 799 -4.17 4.84 30.40
C SER A 799 -3.31 5.33 31.56
N LEU A 800 -2.19 6.01 31.26
CA LEU A 800 -1.29 6.60 32.25
C LEU A 800 -2.06 7.36 33.35
N PRO A 801 -1.93 6.98 34.64
CA PRO A 801 -2.68 7.63 35.71
C PRO A 801 -2.13 9.04 36.02
N HIS A 802 -2.92 9.87 36.70
CA HIS A 802 -2.47 11.20 37.15
C HIS A 802 -1.53 11.15 38.36
N ASP A 803 -1.63 10.11 39.21
CA ASP A 803 -0.75 9.87 40.34
C ASP A 803 -0.58 8.37 40.64
N THR A 804 0.42 8.05 41.46
CA THR A 804 0.67 6.69 41.98
C THR A 804 -0.12 6.39 43.27
N ALA A 805 -0.85 7.36 43.83
CA ALA A 805 -1.43 7.28 45.18
C ALA A 805 -2.59 6.29 45.27
N ARG A 806 -3.34 6.08 44.18
CA ARG A 806 -4.34 4.99 44.09
C ARG A 806 -3.66 3.61 44.10
N LEU A 807 -2.69 3.39 43.21
CA LEU A 807 -1.95 2.13 43.08
C LEU A 807 -1.29 1.71 44.40
N LYS A 808 -0.60 2.64 45.07
CA LYS A 808 0.00 2.39 46.39
C LYS A 808 -1.03 1.93 47.43
N LYS A 809 -2.19 2.59 47.53
CA LYS A 809 -3.27 2.19 48.45
C LYS A 809 -3.78 0.78 48.14
N HIS A 810 -3.93 0.43 46.86
CA HIS A 810 -4.34 -0.91 46.45
C HIS A 810 -3.27 -1.97 46.76
N ILE A 811 -1.98 -1.70 46.53
CA ILE A 811 -0.89 -2.63 46.87
C ILE A 811 -0.78 -2.81 48.40
N THR A 812 -0.88 -1.75 49.20
CA THR A 812 -0.93 -1.88 50.67
C THR A 812 -2.14 -2.71 51.12
N LEU A 813 -3.32 -2.44 50.56
CA LEU A 813 -4.55 -3.18 50.89
C LEU A 813 -4.47 -4.67 50.47
N LEU A 814 -3.77 -4.99 49.38
CA LEU A 814 -3.47 -6.36 48.97
C LEU A 814 -2.55 -7.05 50.00
N CYS A 815 -1.46 -6.40 50.38
CA CYS A 815 -0.53 -6.90 51.39
C CYS A 815 -1.23 -7.12 52.75
N ASP A 816 -2.05 -6.16 53.18
CA ASP A 816 -2.82 -6.23 54.44
C ASP A 816 -3.84 -7.37 54.45
N ARG A 817 -4.52 -7.63 53.33
CA ARG A 817 -5.53 -8.70 53.23
C ARG A 817 -4.89 -10.09 53.14
N ILE A 818 -3.80 -10.22 52.38
CA ILE A 818 -2.99 -11.46 52.36
C ILE A 818 -2.37 -11.70 53.75
N GLY A 819 -1.84 -10.66 54.40
CA GLY A 819 -1.30 -10.71 55.76
C GLY A 819 -2.32 -11.07 56.87
N LYS A 820 -3.62 -10.95 56.57
CA LYS A 820 -4.74 -11.38 57.44
C LYS A 820 -5.29 -12.77 57.06
N GLY A 821 -4.52 -13.56 56.30
CA GLY A 821 -4.87 -14.93 55.92
C GLY A 821 -5.71 -15.06 54.64
N GLY A 822 -5.89 -13.99 53.87
CA GLY A 822 -6.57 -14.02 52.59
C GLY A 822 -5.89 -14.95 51.58
N ARG A 823 -6.67 -15.80 50.90
CA ARG A 823 -6.19 -16.77 49.91
C ARG A 823 -6.43 -16.27 48.48
N LEU A 824 -5.56 -16.67 47.57
CA LEU A 824 -5.67 -16.37 46.14
C LEU A 824 -6.10 -17.63 45.40
N THR A 825 -7.14 -17.51 44.57
CA THR A 825 -7.73 -18.60 43.77
C THR A 825 -8.33 -18.02 42.49
N LEU A 826 -7.98 -18.56 41.33
CA LEU A 826 -8.57 -18.18 40.04
C LEU A 826 -9.82 -19.00 39.68
N ALA A 827 -10.13 -20.04 40.46
CA ALA A 827 -11.35 -20.82 40.28
C ALA A 827 -12.58 -19.96 40.62
N SER A 828 -13.43 -19.71 39.63
CA SER A 828 -14.69 -19.02 39.85
C SER A 828 -15.67 -19.93 40.59
N GLU A 829 -16.08 -19.55 41.79
CA GLU A 829 -17.15 -20.22 42.55
C GLU A 829 -18.56 -19.99 41.94
N ALA A 830 -18.66 -19.52 40.70
CA ALA A 830 -19.89 -19.53 39.90
C ALA A 830 -20.49 -20.95 39.69
N ASN A 831 -19.72 -22.01 39.98
CA ASN A 831 -20.18 -23.40 40.02
C ASN A 831 -20.57 -23.90 41.43
N ALA A 832 -20.58 -23.06 42.45
CA ALA A 832 -21.27 -23.38 43.70
C ALA A 832 -22.79 -23.21 43.50
N PRO A 833 -23.63 -24.22 43.77
CA PRO A 833 -25.07 -24.09 43.59
C PRO A 833 -25.63 -23.09 44.60
N VAL A 834 -26.06 -21.92 44.11
CA VAL A 834 -26.65 -20.86 44.92
C VAL A 834 -27.90 -21.42 45.65
N PRO A 835 -27.99 -21.30 46.99
CA PRO A 835 -29.18 -21.73 47.73
C PRO A 835 -30.44 -21.05 47.19
N ALA A 836 -31.51 -21.83 46.99
CA ALA A 836 -32.67 -21.48 46.15
C ALA A 836 -33.60 -20.35 46.67
N GLN A 837 -33.10 -19.44 47.51
CA GLN A 837 -33.87 -18.37 48.16
C GLN A 837 -33.46 -16.95 47.75
N VAL A 838 -32.57 -16.78 46.75
CA VAL A 838 -32.10 -15.45 46.28
C VAL A 838 -32.46 -15.14 44.81
N GLN A 839 -33.16 -16.04 44.10
CA GLN A 839 -33.48 -15.87 42.67
C GLN A 839 -34.56 -14.81 42.34
N ASN A 840 -35.21 -14.19 43.34
CA ASN A 840 -36.42 -13.36 43.12
C ASN A 840 -36.19 -11.83 43.00
N LEU A 841 -34.96 -11.34 42.77
CA LEU A 841 -34.67 -9.88 42.73
C LEU A 841 -33.83 -9.36 41.56
N ALA A 842 -33.65 -10.14 40.49
CA ALA A 842 -33.02 -9.67 39.25
C ALA A 842 -33.71 -10.25 38.01
N ALA A 843 -34.54 -9.45 37.35
CA ALA A 843 -35.16 -9.79 36.07
C ALA A 843 -34.44 -9.06 34.92
N PRO A 844 -33.76 -9.77 34.01
CA PRO A 844 -33.37 -9.23 32.71
C PRO A 844 -34.63 -9.04 31.85
N GLY A 845 -34.83 -7.84 31.30
CA GLY A 845 -36.00 -7.53 30.50
C GLY A 845 -35.91 -8.06 29.06
N GLY A 846 -36.91 -8.84 28.65
CA GLY A 846 -37.50 -8.90 27.31
C GLY A 846 -36.58 -8.90 26.07
N VAL A 847 -36.43 -10.08 25.47
CA VAL A 847 -36.44 -10.24 24.01
C VAL A 847 -37.55 -11.24 23.70
N GLU A 848 -38.51 -10.87 22.85
CA GLU A 848 -39.62 -11.76 22.49
C GLU A 848 -39.19 -12.82 21.45
N PRO A 849 -39.74 -14.05 21.51
CA PRO A 849 -39.45 -15.08 20.52
C PRO A 849 -40.25 -14.84 19.24
N ILE A 850 -39.55 -14.78 18.10
CA ILE A 850 -40.18 -14.88 16.78
C ILE A 850 -40.41 -16.37 16.48
N ALA A 851 -41.63 -16.73 16.07
CA ALA A 851 -42.05 -18.10 15.85
C ALA A 851 -41.53 -18.70 14.53
N GLU A 852 -41.44 -20.02 14.48
CA GLU A 852 -41.18 -20.76 13.23
C GLU A 852 -42.37 -20.60 12.26
N GLY A 853 -42.06 -20.27 11.01
CA GLY A 853 -43.02 -20.20 9.90
C GLY A 853 -42.39 -20.79 8.65
N ALA A 854 -43.13 -21.63 7.92
CA ALA A 854 -42.58 -22.45 6.85
C ALA A 854 -42.87 -21.89 5.45
N GLY A 855 -41.85 -21.93 4.58
CA GLY A 855 -41.98 -21.83 3.13
C GLY A 855 -41.95 -20.42 2.54
N GLY A 856 -41.54 -20.36 1.27
CA GLY A 856 -41.28 -19.11 0.53
C GLY A 856 -39.81 -18.73 0.58
N GLY A 857 -39.17 -18.60 -0.57
CA GLY A 857 -37.80 -18.14 -0.71
C GLY A 857 -37.72 -16.90 -1.59
N GLU A 858 -36.77 -16.03 -1.29
CA GLU A 858 -36.33 -14.93 -2.14
C GLU A 858 -34.84 -14.66 -1.84
N GLU A 859 -34.12 -14.10 -2.82
CA GLU A 859 -32.68 -13.89 -2.74
C GLU A 859 -32.33 -12.67 -1.87
N LEU A 860 -31.15 -12.70 -1.22
CA LEU A 860 -30.59 -11.52 -0.56
C LEU A 860 -29.14 -11.29 -1.01
N GLU A 861 -28.88 -10.03 -1.38
CA GLU A 861 -27.71 -9.61 -2.15
C GLU A 861 -26.43 -9.47 -1.30
N LEU A 862 -25.27 -9.55 -1.96
CA LEU A 862 -23.97 -9.26 -1.37
C LEU A 862 -23.75 -7.73 -1.26
N PRO A 863 -23.52 -7.16 -0.07
CA PRO A 863 -23.26 -5.73 0.06
C PRO A 863 -21.88 -5.33 -0.51
N GLN A 864 -21.86 -4.52 -1.57
CA GLN A 864 -20.65 -3.86 -2.05
C GLN A 864 -20.45 -2.48 -1.41
N GLU A 865 -19.18 -2.19 -1.13
CA GLU A 865 -18.54 -0.88 -0.92
C GLU A 865 -19.13 0.18 0.04
N ALA A 866 -18.25 0.72 0.89
CA ALA A 866 -18.38 2.07 1.42
C ALA A 866 -17.01 2.75 1.56
N THR A 867 -16.68 3.68 0.65
CA THR A 867 -15.51 4.56 0.78
C THR A 867 -15.89 5.94 1.36
N LYS A 868 -14.88 6.69 1.84
CA LYS A 868 -14.92 8.14 2.17
C LYS A 868 -15.67 8.55 3.46
N PHE A 869 -14.95 8.55 4.58
CA PHE A 869 -15.19 9.50 5.68
C PHE A 869 -14.72 10.91 5.31
N ILE A 870 -15.48 11.97 5.65
CA ILE A 870 -14.89 13.27 6.05
C ILE A 870 -15.86 14.21 6.80
N ARG A 871 -15.33 14.93 7.80
CA ARG A 871 -15.87 16.13 8.50
C ARG A 871 -17.16 16.03 9.33
N LYS A 872 -16.93 15.75 10.62
CA LYS A 872 -17.19 16.65 11.78
C LYS A 872 -18.30 17.72 11.64
N LYS A 873 -19.23 17.69 12.59
CA LYS A 873 -19.40 18.80 13.56
C LYS A 873 -19.72 18.25 14.96
N GLN A 874 -19.52 19.06 15.99
CA GLN A 874 -19.52 18.69 17.43
C GLN A 874 -20.63 19.48 18.19
N PRO A 875 -20.84 19.27 19.52
CA PRO A 875 -22.19 19.17 20.07
C PRO A 875 -22.63 20.36 20.95
N SER A 876 -23.87 20.31 21.41
CA SER A 876 -24.39 21.15 22.51
C SER A 876 -25.03 20.27 23.62
N LYS A 877 -24.93 20.71 24.87
CA LYS A 877 -25.41 19.97 26.06
C LYS A 877 -26.73 20.55 26.59
N LYS A 878 -27.56 19.64 27.14
CA LYS A 878 -28.61 19.82 28.16
C LYS A 878 -28.74 21.21 28.83
N VAL A 879 -29.96 21.73 28.88
CA VAL A 879 -30.56 22.32 30.11
C VAL A 879 -32.03 21.84 30.22
N LYS A 880 -32.56 21.86 31.46
CA LYS A 880 -33.97 21.64 31.87
C LYS A 880 -34.93 22.61 31.12
N LYS A 881 -36.26 22.43 31.10
CA LYS A 881 -37.18 22.26 32.25
C LYS A 881 -38.61 21.83 31.83
N ASP A 882 -39.38 21.38 32.83
CA ASP A 882 -40.86 21.38 33.05
C ASP A 882 -41.82 21.89 31.95
N LYS A 883 -43.09 21.46 31.82
CA LYS A 883 -43.92 20.33 32.33
C LYS A 883 -45.36 20.55 31.77
N ASP A 884 -46.17 19.50 31.59
CA ASP A 884 -47.62 19.55 31.22
C ASP A 884 -47.95 20.11 29.80
N SER A 885 -49.04 19.76 29.10
CA SER A 885 -49.92 18.56 29.17
C SER A 885 -50.83 18.44 27.93
N LYS A 886 -51.40 17.23 27.73
CA LYS A 886 -52.71 16.90 27.08
C LYS A 886 -52.92 17.05 25.56
N GLU A 887 -53.51 15.97 25.01
CA GLU A 887 -54.56 15.87 23.97
C GLU A 887 -54.27 16.39 22.54
N LYS A 888 -54.26 15.49 21.52
CA LYS A 888 -55.44 14.99 20.74
C LYS A 888 -56.17 16.14 20.02
N LYS A 889 -56.34 16.13 18.69
CA LYS A 889 -57.06 15.11 17.89
C LYS A 889 -56.79 15.28 16.37
N GLU A 890 -57.21 14.27 15.57
CA GLU A 890 -57.61 14.27 14.12
C GLU A 890 -56.89 15.18 13.09
N VAL A 891 -56.33 14.73 11.96
CA VAL A 891 -56.69 13.70 10.95
C VAL A 891 -57.77 14.14 9.93
N SER A 892 -57.32 14.67 8.80
CA SER A 892 -57.91 14.59 7.44
C SER A 892 -56.80 14.99 6.43
N ARG A 893 -56.34 14.08 5.56
CA ARG A 893 -56.87 13.66 4.25
C ARG A 893 -56.44 14.54 3.06
N ASP A 894 -55.60 13.94 2.22
CA ASP A 894 -55.38 14.11 0.77
C ASP A 894 -56.72 14.18 -0.04
N PRO A 895 -56.75 14.52 -1.36
CA PRO A 895 -55.66 14.38 -2.34
C PRO A 895 -55.55 15.44 -3.48
N SER A 896 -54.56 15.26 -4.38
CA SER A 896 -54.58 15.48 -5.86
C SER A 896 -54.94 16.89 -6.42
N GLU A 897 -54.52 17.35 -7.61
CA GLU A 897 -53.81 16.77 -8.76
C GLU A 897 -53.19 17.91 -9.64
N ALA A 898 -52.73 17.60 -10.86
CA ALA A 898 -52.60 18.50 -12.03
C ALA A 898 -51.75 19.82 -11.89
N THR A 899 -50.48 19.91 -12.33
CA THR A 899 -49.94 20.02 -13.73
C THR A 899 -50.08 21.38 -14.44
N VAL A 900 -49.18 21.64 -15.42
CA VAL A 900 -49.29 22.53 -16.62
C VAL A 900 -48.49 23.86 -16.61
N ARG A 901 -47.57 23.98 -17.60
CA ARG A 901 -47.00 25.19 -18.28
C ARG A 901 -45.84 25.99 -17.63
N GLU A 902 -44.71 26.22 -18.32
CA GLU A 902 -44.37 27.15 -19.45
C GLU A 902 -44.18 28.62 -18.94
N GLU A 903 -43.25 29.46 -19.42
CA GLU A 903 -42.34 29.38 -20.59
C GLU A 903 -41.02 30.22 -20.44
N ALA A 904 -40.38 30.52 -21.58
CA ALA A 904 -39.15 31.28 -21.87
C ALA A 904 -38.93 32.63 -21.13
N GLY A 905 -37.74 33.29 -21.17
CA GLY A 905 -36.45 33.02 -21.84
C GLY A 905 -35.64 34.31 -22.12
N GLY A 906 -34.50 34.21 -22.80
CA GLY A 906 -33.57 35.36 -23.10
C GLY A 906 -32.55 35.62 -21.97
N ALA A 907 -31.25 35.91 -22.21
CA ALA A 907 -30.58 36.86 -23.13
C ALA A 907 -30.74 38.33 -22.67
N GLU A 908 -29.71 39.20 -22.64
CA GLU A 908 -28.36 39.13 -23.22
C GLU A 908 -27.34 40.04 -22.45
N GLU A 909 -26.03 39.91 -22.72
CA GLU A 909 -24.97 40.89 -22.34
C GLU A 909 -24.97 42.12 -23.32
N PRO A 910 -24.17 43.23 -23.22
CA PRO A 910 -22.86 43.39 -22.54
C PRO A 910 -22.43 44.77 -21.93
N VAL A 911 -21.36 44.72 -21.12
CA VAL A 911 -20.18 45.62 -21.01
C VAL A 911 -20.31 47.16 -21.21
N LYS A 912 -19.93 47.96 -20.19
CA LYS A 912 -18.86 49.01 -20.27
C LYS A 912 -18.42 49.66 -18.94
N GLU A 913 -17.22 50.24 -18.94
CA GLU A 913 -16.59 50.99 -17.84
C GLU A 913 -16.95 52.50 -17.84
N ALA A 914 -16.83 53.18 -16.69
CA ALA A 914 -16.24 54.54 -16.57
C ALA A 914 -16.13 55.02 -15.08
N LYS A 915 -15.49 56.18 -14.86
CA LYS A 915 -15.12 56.73 -13.52
C LYS A 915 -15.71 58.13 -13.24
N ARG A 916 -15.92 58.39 -11.93
CA ARG A 916 -15.69 59.65 -11.16
C ARG A 916 -16.70 60.83 -11.14
N GLU A 917 -16.92 61.28 -9.89
CA GLU A 917 -16.95 62.67 -9.38
C GLU A 917 -18.07 63.66 -9.76
N LYS A 918 -18.96 63.95 -8.78
CA LYS A 918 -19.18 65.26 -8.10
C LYS A 918 -20.38 65.18 -7.11
N LYS A 919 -20.74 66.17 -6.27
CA LYS A 919 -20.00 67.02 -5.30
C LYS A 919 -20.97 68.08 -4.73
N GLU A 920 -21.33 67.99 -3.43
CA GLU A 920 -21.90 69.05 -2.55
C GLU A 920 -23.23 69.73 -3.02
N SER A 921 -24.05 70.40 -2.20
CA SER A 921 -24.01 70.92 -0.81
C SER A 921 -25.43 70.74 -0.14
N SER A 922 -25.81 71.18 1.08
CA SER A 922 -25.51 72.44 1.81
C SER A 922 -26.05 72.49 3.27
N ARG A 923 -25.51 73.43 4.08
CA ARG A 923 -26.13 74.17 5.24
C ARG A 923 -26.40 73.45 6.58
N GLU A 924 -25.82 73.91 7.71
CA GLU A 924 -26.26 74.95 8.71
C GLU A 924 -27.37 74.45 9.70
N LYS A 925 -27.41 74.73 11.02
CA LYS A 925 -26.57 75.53 11.97
C LYS A 925 -26.88 75.22 13.47
N LYS A 926 -26.06 75.79 14.39
CA LYS A 926 -26.29 76.15 15.83
C LYS A 926 -26.26 75.08 16.97
N GLU A 927 -25.56 75.45 18.05
CA GLU A 927 -25.87 75.40 19.52
C GLU A 927 -26.70 74.25 20.14
N SER A 928 -26.49 73.75 21.38
CA SER A 928 -25.45 73.86 22.45
C SER A 928 -25.83 72.85 23.60
N LYS A 929 -25.32 72.74 24.85
CA LYS A 929 -24.38 73.50 25.74
C LYS A 929 -24.01 72.63 26.98
N LYS A 930 -22.86 72.91 27.63
CA LYS A 930 -22.41 72.43 28.98
C LYS A 930 -22.21 70.90 29.16
N ASP A 931 -21.37 70.40 30.08
CA ASP A 931 -20.41 71.02 31.02
C ASP A 931 -18.96 70.58 30.64
N SER A 932 -17.83 71.29 30.80
CA SER A 932 -17.18 72.03 31.93
C SER A 932 -16.75 71.18 33.14
N SER A 933 -15.61 71.43 33.82
CA SER A 933 -14.76 72.64 33.89
C SER A 933 -13.22 72.36 33.86
N LYS A 934 -12.39 73.38 34.15
CA LYS A 934 -10.91 73.41 34.03
C LYS A 934 -10.33 74.43 35.04
N GLU A 935 -9.22 74.10 35.72
CA GLU A 935 -8.35 75.02 36.51
C GLU A 935 -8.98 75.75 37.74
N PRO A 936 -8.21 76.50 38.59
CA PRO A 936 -6.75 76.57 38.79
C PRO A 936 -6.24 76.55 40.28
N LYS A 937 -4.91 76.43 40.44
CA LYS A 937 -3.99 76.99 41.48
C LYS A 937 -4.36 77.09 42.99
N GLU A 938 -3.49 76.49 43.82
CA GLU A 938 -2.70 77.06 44.96
C GLU A 938 -1.55 76.04 45.21
N GLU A 939 -0.24 76.32 45.30
CA GLU A 939 0.64 77.21 46.11
C GLU A 939 1.16 76.59 47.43
N GLU A 940 2.50 76.61 47.61
CA GLU A 940 3.37 76.30 48.79
C GLU A 940 3.07 75.06 49.72
N ALA A 941 4.04 74.32 50.30
CA ALA A 941 5.47 74.53 50.51
C ALA A 941 6.25 73.25 50.95
N LYS A 942 7.58 73.25 50.74
CA LYS A 942 8.65 72.51 51.50
C LYS A 942 8.67 70.96 51.37
N LYS A 943 9.82 70.25 51.48
CA LYS A 943 11.22 70.62 51.80
C LYS A 943 12.22 69.56 51.29
N GLU A 944 13.43 69.99 50.86
CA GLU A 944 14.77 69.33 50.97
C GLU A 944 15.04 67.90 50.39
N SER A 945 16.26 67.51 49.97
CA SER A 945 17.44 68.27 49.49
C SER A 945 18.59 67.39 48.91
N LYS A 946 19.29 67.94 47.90
CA LYS A 946 20.77 67.98 47.67
C LYS A 946 21.65 66.70 47.46
N LYS A 947 22.50 66.85 46.42
CA LYS A 947 23.97 66.57 46.30
C LYS A 947 24.55 65.15 46.04
N GLU A 948 25.20 65.06 44.88
CA GLU A 948 26.67 64.92 44.68
C GLU A 948 27.57 64.14 45.68
N SER A 949 28.39 63.25 45.07
CA SER A 949 29.84 63.03 45.29
C SER A 949 30.41 62.14 46.42
N SER A 950 31.24 61.17 46.00
CA SER A 950 32.48 60.66 46.65
C SER A 950 32.39 59.84 47.96
N ALA A 951 33.34 58.93 48.32
CA ALA A 951 34.35 58.16 47.56
C ALA A 951 35.05 57.08 48.46
N SER A 952 35.94 56.27 47.86
CA SER A 952 36.92 55.33 48.46
C SER A 952 36.38 53.95 48.90
N LYS A 953 37.12 52.82 48.84
CA LYS A 953 38.49 52.47 48.38
C LYS A 953 38.49 50.93 48.09
N GLU A 954 39.41 50.24 47.39
CA GLU A 954 40.77 50.51 46.90
C GLU A 954 41.11 49.59 45.66
N LYS A 955 42.24 49.84 44.96
CA LYS A 955 43.10 49.01 44.04
C LYS A 955 42.67 47.57 43.63
N LYS A 956 43.06 47.01 42.46
CA LYS A 956 44.02 47.36 41.36
C LYS A 956 43.68 46.59 40.06
N GLU A 957 44.38 46.90 38.96
CA GLU A 957 44.83 46.07 37.81
C GLU A 957 44.25 44.65 37.55
N SER A 958 44.06 44.15 36.31
CA SER A 958 44.17 44.75 34.96
C SER A 958 43.80 43.75 33.85
N SER A 959 43.13 44.20 32.76
CA SER A 959 43.24 43.72 31.35
C SER A 959 43.00 42.22 30.98
N ARG A 960 42.45 41.85 29.81
CA ARG A 960 41.86 42.61 28.68
C ARG A 960 40.90 41.72 27.86
N GLU A 961 40.16 42.32 26.94
CA GLU A 961 39.18 41.65 26.09
C GLU A 961 39.69 41.26 24.68
N LYS A 962 38.92 40.35 24.03
CA LYS A 962 38.45 40.40 22.61
C LYS A 962 39.40 40.17 21.40
N LYS A 963 38.98 39.15 20.62
CA LYS A 963 38.55 39.18 19.19
C LYS A 963 39.54 39.01 18.02
N ASP A 964 39.07 38.12 17.13
CA ASP A 964 38.90 38.24 15.67
C ASP A 964 40.10 38.38 14.69
N LYS A 965 40.27 37.27 13.95
CA LYS A 965 40.27 37.15 12.47
C LYS A 965 41.50 37.51 11.60
N GLU A 966 41.86 36.46 10.85
CA GLU A 966 42.14 36.41 9.39
C GLU A 966 43.51 36.79 8.79
N LYS A 967 44.15 35.71 8.30
CA LYS A 967 44.71 35.49 6.94
C LYS A 967 46.17 35.85 6.60
N GLU A 968 46.81 34.82 6.02
CA GLU A 968 47.81 34.82 4.92
C GLU A 968 49.17 35.54 5.14
N GLY A 969 50.33 34.90 4.89
CA GLY A 969 50.62 33.52 4.50
C GLY A 969 52.08 33.33 4.05
N LYS A 970 52.49 32.08 3.73
CA LYS A 970 53.84 31.68 3.21
C LYS A 970 55.02 31.81 4.20
N ASP A 971 56.16 31.12 4.05
CA ASP A 971 56.58 30.05 3.11
C ASP A 971 57.62 29.10 3.77
N ALA A 972 57.81 27.88 3.21
CA ALA A 972 58.89 26.89 3.42
C ALA A 972 59.31 26.44 4.87
N GLY A 973 59.71 25.18 5.13
CA GLY A 973 59.68 23.96 4.29
C GLY A 973 60.58 22.82 4.86
N LYS A 974 60.28 21.56 4.45
CA LYS A 974 61.04 20.30 4.72
C LYS A 974 61.02 19.78 6.20
N GLU A 975 61.20 18.48 6.49
CA GLU A 975 61.59 17.34 5.63
C GLU A 975 60.84 16.01 5.94
N THR A 976 60.79 15.15 4.92
CA THR A 976 60.42 13.70 4.78
C THR A 976 60.22 12.78 6.01
N GLY A 977 59.42 11.68 5.93
CA GLY A 977 58.62 11.13 4.81
C GLY A 977 58.11 9.68 5.01
N ASP A 978 57.40 9.15 3.99
CA ASP A 978 56.74 7.82 3.87
C ASP A 978 55.47 7.53 4.73
N LYS A 979 54.44 6.80 4.26
CA LYS A 979 54.21 6.08 2.97
C LYS A 979 52.71 6.06 2.58
N LYS A 980 52.40 5.90 1.27
CA LYS A 980 51.02 5.95 0.71
C LYS A 980 50.21 4.65 0.87
N VAL A 981 48.91 4.77 1.14
CA VAL A 981 47.82 4.05 0.42
C VAL A 981 46.60 4.99 0.30
N SER A 982 45.83 4.90 -0.78
CA SER A 982 44.65 5.74 -1.06
C SER A 982 43.38 4.94 -1.33
N LYS A 983 42.21 5.44 -0.93
CA LYS A 983 40.91 5.04 -1.50
C LYS A 983 40.07 6.27 -1.85
N LYS A 984 39.40 6.22 -3.01
CA LYS A 984 38.45 7.22 -3.53
C LYS A 984 37.00 6.80 -3.23
N ALA A 985 36.08 7.75 -3.38
CA ALA A 985 34.63 7.52 -3.26
C ALA A 985 34.06 6.64 -4.38
N SER A 986 32.90 6.02 -4.09
CA SER A 986 32.20 5.07 -4.96
C SER A 986 31.11 5.72 -5.81
N VAL A 987 30.89 5.23 -7.04
CA VAL A 987 29.80 5.64 -7.97
C VAL A 987 29.15 4.39 -8.60
N LYS A 988 27.87 4.47 -9.00
CA LYS A 988 27.00 3.36 -9.44
C LYS A 988 27.29 2.82 -10.87
N VAL A 989 27.42 1.48 -11.03
CA VAL A 989 27.24 0.59 -12.24
C VAL A 989 26.98 -0.84 -11.70
N LYS A 990 26.22 -1.84 -12.23
CA LYS A 990 25.29 -2.08 -13.38
C LYS A 990 25.70 -3.17 -14.43
N GLU A 991 25.69 -4.45 -14.02
CA GLU A 991 25.48 -5.68 -14.84
C GLU A 991 24.36 -6.52 -14.16
N LYS A 992 23.62 -7.49 -14.75
CA LYS A 992 23.49 -8.09 -16.09
C LYS A 992 24.48 -9.17 -16.62
N LYS A 993 24.53 -10.33 -15.95
CA LYS A 993 24.61 -11.68 -16.59
C LYS A 993 23.42 -12.51 -16.05
N LYS A 994 22.60 -13.23 -16.83
CA LYS A 994 22.77 -14.14 -18.00
C LYS A 994 23.05 -15.60 -17.57
N GLU A 995 22.23 -16.51 -18.06
CA GLU A 995 22.17 -17.95 -17.78
C GLU A 995 23.33 -18.76 -18.38
N PRO A 996 23.53 -20.00 -17.88
CA PRO A 996 24.07 -21.11 -18.65
C PRO A 996 22.96 -22.00 -19.22
N GLU A 997 22.93 -22.21 -20.53
CA GLU A 997 22.27 -23.39 -21.11
C GLU A 997 23.19 -24.60 -21.01
N VAL A 998 22.60 -25.79 -20.88
CA VAL A 998 23.25 -27.09 -21.09
C VAL A 998 22.34 -27.88 -22.03
N GLY A 999 22.90 -28.39 -23.13
CA GLY A 999 22.17 -29.20 -24.12
C GLY A 999 22.62 -30.66 -24.11
N ASP A 1000 21.77 -31.50 -24.69
CA ASP A 1000 21.87 -32.95 -24.93
C ASP A 1000 22.05 -33.86 -23.70
N GLY A 1001 21.04 -34.72 -23.48
CA GLY A 1001 20.93 -35.67 -22.36
C GLY A 1001 19.52 -36.22 -22.22
#